data_AF-A0A2K9LPF5-F1
#
_entry.id   AF-A0A2K9LPF5-F1
#
_cell.length_a   1.000
_cell.length_b   1.000
_cell.length_c   1.000
_cell.angle_alpha   90.00
_cell.angle_beta   90.00
_cell.angle_gamma   90.00
#
_symmetry.space_group_name_H-M   'P 1'
#
loop_
_entity.id
_entity.type
_entity.pdbx_description
1 polymer ?
#
loop_
_entity_poly.entity_id
_entity_poly.type
_entity_poly.pdbx_seq_one_letter_code
_entity_poly.pdbx_strand_id
1 'polypeptide(L)'
;MGNIVRRSGNPLNWIAKACSMLGIVLASSVTVAAGISPASSCNPLAVETCGLPFPSDVFRNTVGRYNFSDTILDKRTSGNVRTLLPARIQFPASFQPSKIFNDSTGFSALGPVLFELNDWPLSDIPKDGEGYLHVYNMRTGARVPMVVSLSDAAQPERDLRETRPVIIGWPRSRLEFGEKYIAVLYKSSLNAGFYSNSGVELFTPSEGVQKALAGNAGWLLNYVYGTPISAMESIGVDKNDVLSFTWFTVRKESEVVDPMMSMVNAALAYPNYIRNLQATTALGDPDYGLVTLKGDVSLVNFRSPDGGVYPPYQYIPDASRRVTDFVLTLPKWDKAEPIPISVWGHGLGNFKELTRSGYIMGDRLGVATIAIDHPNHGSRVTNFDSLKEPHISLAVTSPLTIMQLLGMFVQATVDHNVVISSAKYSLPQVLANWSNSDYPNIPALDGSRIMFDGMSLGAMLGVAIGATAPELDGAYLVNGAGSMMQIFSESTFWDDFTSNVIPQNMSGAELTFVLAMMQHYVDIGDGNNFAHLYRNPPQGRSPRPIGMHYSLGDGSMTNDATRATAEISDLPLLKEVIEAEPTLRFGDEGLDGFENGFGLVQSGFGLAAADETLNALREFDIGNTLGLDDVSVLSGLLGVDGNIPEGVPFADYLGPLLGQNDANSIDNIVSAIYEGEADDFLTHFNRGGTAAVHRAIDWRCEVMNLDTERCNAAKQLAVEDAENGGGLGDIIPGGTGDQTDQIGDMINEGLSNIQVTEGSAGAIEWVMLIMLGLIFAHRQYRAGVVPVRVRRSDRGARD
;
A
#
# COMPACT_ATOMS: atom_id res chain seq x y z
N MET A 1 9.53 78.18 -62.96
CA MET A 1 10.74 77.37 -62.66
C MET A 1 10.30 76.04 -62.05
N GLY A 2 9.50 75.31 -62.83
CA GLY A 2 8.49 74.41 -62.31
C GLY A 2 8.91 72.95 -62.33
N ASN A 3 8.64 72.29 -61.21
CA ASN A 3 8.36 70.86 -61.19
C ASN A 3 7.28 70.53 -62.22
N ILE A 4 7.54 69.50 -63.01
CA ILE A 4 6.67 68.36 -63.32
C ILE A 4 7.40 67.58 -64.40
N VAL A 5 7.86 66.38 -64.07
CA VAL A 5 8.07 65.33 -65.08
C VAL A 5 7.27 64.12 -64.64
N ARG A 6 6.38 63.71 -65.54
CA ARG A 6 5.60 62.49 -65.49
C ARG A 6 5.73 61.80 -66.85
N ARG A 7 5.68 60.46 -66.80
CA ARG A 7 5.49 59.48 -67.90
C ARG A 7 6.77 59.07 -68.65
N SER A 8 7.00 57.81 -69.00
CA SER A 8 6.21 56.56 -68.95
C SER A 8 7.11 55.36 -69.28
N GLY A 9 6.82 54.15 -68.79
CA GLY A 9 7.45 52.92 -69.31
C GLY A 9 7.30 51.65 -68.45
N ASN A 10 6.12 51.02 -68.55
CA ASN A 10 5.73 49.59 -68.52
C ASN A 10 6.85 48.50 -68.64
N PRO A 11 6.58 47.19 -68.44
CA PRO A 11 6.07 46.47 -67.26
C PRO A 11 6.70 45.04 -67.16
N LEU A 12 7.71 44.77 -66.33
CA LEU A 12 8.25 43.39 -66.27
C LEU A 12 8.92 42.95 -64.95
N ASN A 13 8.70 43.69 -63.85
CA ASN A 13 9.38 43.40 -62.58
C ASN A 13 8.45 43.16 -61.38
N TRP A 14 7.15 43.00 -61.59
CA TRP A 14 6.17 42.85 -60.49
C TRP A 14 5.71 41.42 -60.20
N ILE A 15 6.07 40.42 -61.01
CA ILE A 15 5.68 39.02 -60.79
C ILE A 15 6.72 38.24 -59.95
N ALA A 16 7.97 38.71 -59.88
CA ALA A 16 9.04 38.04 -59.11
C ALA A 16 9.15 38.49 -57.64
N LYS A 17 8.38 39.50 -57.19
CA LYS A 17 8.38 39.98 -55.79
C LYS A 17 7.09 39.67 -55.03
N ALA A 18 6.09 39.06 -55.68
CA ALA A 18 4.86 38.61 -55.04
C ALA A 18 4.93 37.14 -54.54
N CYS A 19 5.97 36.38 -54.88
CA CYS A 19 6.15 34.97 -54.48
C CYS A 19 7.16 34.74 -53.34
N SER A 20 7.58 35.79 -52.62
CA SER A 20 8.50 35.66 -51.47
C SER A 20 8.01 36.35 -50.19
N MET A 21 6.73 36.75 -50.15
CA MET A 21 6.03 37.28 -48.97
C MET A 21 4.60 36.72 -48.86
N LEU A 22 4.44 35.45 -49.24
CA LEU A 22 3.19 34.68 -49.14
C LEU A 22 3.44 33.18 -48.92
N GLY A 23 4.53 32.87 -48.22
CA GLY A 23 4.83 31.56 -47.65
C GLY A 23 5.33 31.80 -46.23
N ILE A 24 4.76 31.06 -45.26
CA ILE A 24 4.86 31.25 -43.80
C ILE A 24 3.76 32.17 -43.21
N VAL A 25 2.49 31.88 -43.47
CA VAL A 25 1.40 31.99 -42.47
C VAL A 25 0.35 30.93 -42.81
N LEU A 26 0.67 29.67 -42.59
CA LEU A 26 -0.29 28.56 -42.46
C LEU A 26 0.49 27.43 -41.78
N ALA A 27 -0.05 26.93 -40.66
CA ALA A 27 0.49 25.89 -39.77
C ALA A 27 1.52 26.33 -38.71
N SER A 28 1.06 27.11 -37.73
CA SER A 28 1.40 26.90 -36.30
C SER A 28 0.65 27.88 -35.38
N SER A 29 -0.67 27.88 -35.47
CA SER A 29 -1.54 28.39 -34.41
C SER A 29 -2.29 27.23 -33.79
N VAL A 30 -1.57 26.39 -33.03
CA VAL A 30 -2.20 25.72 -31.90
C VAL A 30 -2.37 26.80 -30.83
N THR A 31 -3.32 27.72 -31.03
CA THR A 31 -3.91 28.45 -29.93
C THR A 31 -4.68 27.42 -29.13
N VAL A 32 -4.04 26.86 -28.10
CA VAL A 32 -4.75 26.19 -27.01
C VAL A 32 -5.72 27.24 -26.50
N ALA A 33 -7.02 27.07 -26.78
CA ALA A 33 -8.03 27.96 -26.24
C ALA A 33 -7.94 27.84 -24.70
N ALA A 34 -7.35 28.84 -24.06
CA ALA A 34 -7.28 28.88 -22.61
C ALA A 34 -8.71 29.06 -22.08
N GLY A 35 -9.31 27.96 -21.62
CA GLY A 35 -10.63 27.99 -21.03
C GLY A 35 -10.63 28.87 -19.77
N ILE A 36 -11.74 29.57 -19.53
CA ILE A 36 -11.98 30.25 -18.25
C ILE A 36 -12.14 29.18 -17.16
N SER A 37 -11.46 29.36 -16.03
CA SER A 37 -11.54 28.46 -14.86
C SER A 37 -12.32 29.10 -13.72
N PRO A 38 -13.30 28.41 -13.12
CA PRO A 38 -14.07 28.93 -11.97
C PRO A 38 -13.20 29.06 -10.71
N ALA A 39 -12.26 28.14 -10.53
CA ALA A 39 -11.27 28.14 -9.47
C ALA A 39 -9.89 27.71 -10.01
N SER A 40 -8.83 28.07 -9.30
CA SER A 40 -7.47 27.57 -9.60
C SER A 40 -6.59 27.46 -8.36
N SER A 41 -6.71 28.38 -7.41
CA SER A 41 -5.87 28.41 -6.21
C SER A 41 -6.60 28.18 -4.89
N CYS A 42 -7.93 28.10 -4.89
CA CYS A 42 -8.73 27.79 -3.71
C CYS A 42 -10.13 27.32 -4.13
N ASN A 43 -10.67 26.30 -3.47
CA ASN A 43 -12.05 25.89 -3.66
C ASN A 43 -12.98 26.98 -3.09
N PRO A 44 -13.98 27.49 -3.85
CA PRO A 44 -14.88 28.53 -3.35
C PRO A 44 -15.74 28.09 -2.15
N LEU A 45 -15.90 26.79 -1.91
CA LEU A 45 -16.67 26.25 -0.79
C LEU A 45 -15.80 25.94 0.45
N ALA A 46 -14.48 26.15 0.36
CA ALA A 46 -13.53 25.84 1.42
C ALA A 46 -13.89 26.52 2.76
N VAL A 47 -13.61 25.81 3.84
CA VAL A 47 -13.63 26.36 5.20
C VAL A 47 -12.33 27.13 5.42
N GLU A 48 -11.19 26.44 5.47
CA GLU A 48 -9.88 27.06 5.62
C GLU A 48 -8.87 26.54 4.60
N THR A 49 -8.84 25.23 4.40
CA THR A 49 -7.91 24.54 3.51
C THR A 49 -8.37 24.66 2.06
N CYS A 50 -7.57 25.34 1.23
CA CYS A 50 -7.95 25.67 -0.15
C CYS A 50 -8.15 24.47 -1.07
N GLY A 51 -7.60 23.30 -0.73
CA GLY A 51 -7.82 22.04 -1.45
C GLY A 51 -9.16 21.37 -1.18
N LEU A 52 -9.88 21.79 -0.12
CA LEU A 52 -11.11 21.14 0.36
C LEU A 52 -12.36 22.03 0.13
N PRO A 53 -13.56 21.46 -0.08
CA PRO A 53 -13.83 20.03 -0.20
C PRO A 53 -13.22 19.42 -1.48
N PHE A 54 -12.89 18.14 -1.40
CA PHE A 54 -12.25 17.38 -2.48
C PHE A 54 -13.00 16.05 -2.69
N PRO A 55 -12.98 15.45 -3.88
CA PRO A 55 -12.57 16.02 -5.18
C PRO A 55 -13.56 17.09 -5.67
N SER A 56 -13.15 17.97 -6.59
CA SER A 56 -14.05 19.03 -7.07
C SER A 56 -13.84 19.42 -8.54
N ASP A 57 -14.90 19.28 -9.32
CA ASP A 57 -14.98 19.74 -10.71
C ASP A 57 -15.08 21.28 -10.83
N VAL A 58 -15.09 22.03 -9.72
CA VAL A 58 -14.99 23.49 -9.74
C VAL A 58 -13.66 23.98 -10.34
N PHE A 59 -12.62 23.15 -10.28
CA PHE A 59 -11.32 23.42 -10.88
C PHE A 59 -11.26 23.05 -12.37
N ARG A 60 -12.33 22.49 -12.93
CA ARG A 60 -12.41 22.17 -14.36
C ARG A 60 -12.76 23.44 -15.14
N ASN A 61 -11.92 23.78 -16.10
CA ASN A 61 -12.12 24.91 -16.98
C ASN A 61 -13.16 24.60 -18.06
N THR A 62 -13.58 25.64 -18.79
CA THR A 62 -14.58 25.56 -19.86
C THR A 62 -14.18 24.70 -21.07
N VAL A 63 -12.91 24.32 -21.21
CA VAL A 63 -12.44 23.36 -22.24
C VAL A 63 -12.31 21.93 -21.69
N GLY A 64 -12.77 21.69 -20.47
CA GLY A 64 -12.86 20.38 -19.85
C GLY A 64 -11.60 19.86 -19.17
N ARG A 65 -10.57 20.70 -19.00
CA ARG A 65 -9.31 20.37 -18.29
C ARG A 65 -9.28 20.94 -16.88
N TYR A 66 -8.62 20.28 -15.95
CA TYR A 66 -8.39 20.86 -14.64
C TYR A 66 -7.32 21.96 -14.68
N ASN A 67 -7.42 22.90 -13.74
CA ASN A 67 -6.55 24.07 -13.65
C ASN A 67 -6.12 24.35 -12.21
N PHE A 68 -5.64 23.32 -11.52
CA PHE A 68 -5.03 23.45 -10.20
C PHE A 68 -3.73 24.24 -10.31
N SER A 69 -3.56 25.19 -9.39
CA SER A 69 -2.30 25.90 -9.13
C SER A 69 -1.55 25.21 -8.00
N ASP A 70 -0.23 25.07 -8.14
CA ASP A 70 0.62 24.50 -7.08
C ASP A 70 0.61 25.35 -5.81
N THR A 71 0.27 26.65 -5.92
CA THR A 71 0.14 27.54 -4.76
C THR A 71 -1.01 27.18 -3.82
N ILE A 72 -1.90 26.25 -4.22
CA ILE A 72 -2.98 25.75 -3.37
C ILE A 72 -2.45 25.09 -2.08
N LEU A 73 -1.26 24.50 -2.12
CA LEU A 73 -0.59 23.89 -0.95
C LEU A 73 -0.08 24.91 0.07
N ASP A 74 -0.03 26.19 -0.30
CA ASP A 74 0.51 27.25 0.55
C ASP A 74 -0.54 28.28 0.96
N LYS A 75 -1.80 28.09 0.57
CA LYS A 75 -2.86 29.09 0.70
C LYS A 75 -3.98 28.61 1.62
N ARG A 76 -4.50 29.56 2.40
CA ARG A 76 -5.73 29.41 3.19
C ARG A 76 -6.80 30.41 2.73
N THR A 77 -8.07 30.13 3.02
CA THR A 77 -9.20 31.02 2.65
C THR A 77 -9.11 32.41 3.26
N SER A 78 -8.44 32.55 4.41
CA SER A 78 -8.14 33.83 5.08
C SER A 78 -7.25 34.78 4.26
N GLY A 79 -6.70 34.32 3.13
CA GLY A 79 -5.71 35.05 2.33
C GLY A 79 -4.28 34.89 2.84
N ASN A 80 -4.09 34.17 3.95
CA ASN A 80 -2.77 33.82 4.44
C ASN A 80 -2.04 32.92 3.43
N VAL A 81 -0.79 33.27 3.15
CA VAL A 81 0.11 32.48 2.31
C VAL A 81 1.31 32.05 3.14
N ARG A 82 1.61 30.75 3.15
CA ARG A 82 2.81 30.19 3.77
C ARG A 82 4.05 30.67 3.00
N THR A 83 4.76 31.64 3.57
CA THR A 83 5.96 32.25 2.96
C THR A 83 7.27 31.69 3.52
N LEU A 84 7.29 31.35 4.81
CA LEU A 84 8.42 30.68 5.45
C LEU A 84 8.28 29.16 5.25
N LEU A 85 9.26 28.55 4.57
CA LEU A 85 9.24 27.14 4.15
C LEU A 85 7.91 26.73 3.47
N PRO A 86 7.57 27.28 2.29
CA PRO A 86 6.38 26.86 1.55
C PRO A 86 6.30 25.33 1.43
N ALA A 87 5.11 24.75 1.63
CA ALA A 87 4.91 23.31 1.53
C ALA A 87 5.27 22.80 0.13
N ARG A 88 4.90 23.56 -0.91
CA ARG A 88 5.15 23.16 -2.30
C ARG A 88 6.63 22.91 -2.64
N ILE A 89 7.57 23.62 -1.99
CA ILE A 89 9.00 23.49 -2.29
C ILE A 89 9.67 22.36 -1.51
N GLN A 90 8.97 21.77 -0.54
CA GLN A 90 9.45 20.63 0.24
C GLN A 90 9.15 19.30 -0.49
N PHE A 91 8.22 19.30 -1.44
CA PHE A 91 7.97 18.19 -2.34
C PHE A 91 8.83 18.25 -3.61
N PRO A 92 9.09 17.11 -4.27
CA PRO A 92 9.61 17.07 -5.62
C PRO A 92 8.76 17.90 -6.59
N ALA A 93 9.39 18.49 -7.61
CA ALA A 93 8.69 19.30 -8.62
C ALA A 93 7.67 18.49 -9.44
N SER A 94 7.82 17.17 -9.48
CA SER A 94 6.92 16.22 -10.11
C SER A 94 5.69 15.88 -9.25
N PHE A 95 5.76 16.11 -7.93
CA PHE A 95 4.66 15.92 -7.00
C PHE A 95 4.02 17.27 -6.66
N GLN A 96 3.22 17.78 -7.60
CA GLN A 96 2.52 19.05 -7.45
C GLN A 96 1.07 18.91 -7.95
N PRO A 97 0.09 19.64 -7.39
CA PRO A 97 -1.31 19.56 -7.81
C PRO A 97 -1.51 19.74 -9.31
N SER A 98 -0.76 20.66 -9.94
CA SER A 98 -0.84 20.84 -11.39
C SER A 98 -0.32 19.64 -12.19
N LYS A 99 0.66 18.91 -11.66
CA LYS A 99 1.24 17.73 -12.29
C LYS A 99 0.39 16.48 -12.09
N ILE A 100 -0.27 16.37 -10.94
CA ILE A 100 -1.10 15.23 -10.59
C ILE A 100 -2.47 15.32 -11.29
N PHE A 101 -3.11 16.49 -11.31
CA PHE A 101 -4.51 16.60 -11.72
C PHE A 101 -4.77 17.22 -13.10
N ASN A 102 -3.93 18.15 -13.59
CA ASN A 102 -4.33 19.00 -14.72
C ASN A 102 -4.48 18.27 -16.07
N ASP A 103 -3.75 17.18 -16.26
CA ASP A 103 -3.80 16.38 -17.48
C ASP A 103 -4.82 15.22 -17.41
N SER A 104 -5.51 15.08 -16.27
CA SER A 104 -6.48 14.01 -16.04
C SER A 104 -7.86 14.30 -16.63
N THR A 105 -8.59 13.25 -17.04
CA THR A 105 -10.00 13.34 -17.45
C THR A 105 -10.99 13.38 -16.30
N GLY A 106 -10.55 13.15 -15.05
CA GLY A 106 -11.38 13.05 -13.84
C GLY A 106 -10.58 12.91 -12.54
N PHE A 107 -11.18 12.38 -11.49
CA PHE A 107 -10.52 12.04 -10.23
C PHE A 107 -10.41 10.52 -10.05
N SER A 108 -9.67 10.09 -9.01
CA SER A 108 -9.47 8.67 -8.72
C SER A 108 -10.80 7.97 -8.46
N ALA A 109 -10.93 6.75 -8.95
CA ALA A 109 -12.08 5.89 -8.65
C ALA A 109 -12.03 5.31 -7.23
N LEU A 110 -10.85 5.34 -6.60
CA LEU A 110 -10.57 4.88 -5.25
C LEU A 110 -10.30 6.05 -4.28
N GLY A 111 -10.30 7.28 -4.78
CA GLY A 111 -9.97 8.48 -4.01
C GLY A 111 -11.04 8.83 -2.98
N PRO A 112 -10.64 9.47 -1.87
CA PRO A 112 -11.57 9.86 -0.83
C PRO A 112 -12.37 11.09 -1.22
N VAL A 113 -13.56 11.23 -0.63
CA VAL A 113 -14.27 12.50 -0.50
C VAL A 113 -13.89 13.12 0.83
N LEU A 114 -13.56 14.41 0.84
CA LEU A 114 -13.00 15.12 1.99
C LEU A 114 -13.75 16.41 2.27
N PHE A 115 -14.16 16.60 3.52
CA PHE A 115 -14.78 17.83 4.02
C PHE A 115 -14.14 18.28 5.33
N GLU A 116 -13.54 19.47 5.33
CA GLU A 116 -13.09 20.14 6.55
C GLU A 116 -14.28 20.71 7.32
N LEU A 117 -14.28 20.53 8.64
CA LEU A 117 -15.28 21.07 9.56
C LEU A 117 -14.77 22.34 10.25
N ASN A 118 -15.71 23.20 10.67
CA ASN A 118 -15.38 24.40 11.43
C ASN A 118 -14.98 24.09 12.89
N ASP A 119 -15.41 22.94 13.40
CA ASP A 119 -15.18 22.50 14.78
C ASP A 119 -15.28 20.96 14.88
N TRP A 120 -15.07 20.41 16.05
CA TRP A 120 -15.05 18.99 16.34
C TRP A 120 -16.46 18.46 16.64
N PRO A 121 -16.88 17.35 15.99
CA PRO A 121 -18.16 16.73 16.32
C PRO A 121 -18.12 16.16 17.74
N LEU A 122 -19.25 16.24 18.46
CA LEU A 122 -19.42 15.62 19.79
C LEU A 122 -19.87 14.16 19.74
N SER A 123 -20.32 13.71 18.56
CA SER A 123 -20.83 12.38 18.34
C SER A 123 -19.96 11.66 17.33
N ASP A 124 -19.74 10.38 17.54
CA ASP A 124 -19.12 9.52 16.55
C ASP A 124 -19.92 9.51 15.25
N ILE A 125 -19.21 9.42 14.12
CA ILE A 125 -19.81 9.34 12.80
C ILE A 125 -20.03 7.86 12.48
N PRO A 126 -21.25 7.43 12.14
CA PRO A 126 -21.50 6.07 11.69
C PRO A 126 -20.63 5.72 10.47
N LYS A 127 -20.11 4.49 10.44
CA LYS A 127 -19.19 4.02 9.40
C LYS A 127 -19.76 4.07 7.98
N ASP A 128 -21.08 4.00 7.83
CA ASP A 128 -21.79 4.14 6.54
C ASP A 128 -22.13 5.60 6.18
N GLY A 129 -21.78 6.54 7.06
CA GLY A 129 -22.02 7.97 6.93
C GLY A 129 -23.48 8.38 7.10
N GLU A 130 -24.38 7.50 7.57
CA GLU A 130 -25.81 7.76 7.61
C GLU A 130 -26.15 9.03 8.38
N GLY A 131 -26.79 9.98 7.68
CA GLY A 131 -27.17 11.28 8.24
C GLY A 131 -26.03 12.30 8.32
N TYR A 132 -24.79 11.95 7.97
CA TYR A 132 -23.63 12.85 8.01
C TYR A 132 -23.10 13.15 6.60
N LEU A 133 -22.73 12.13 5.83
CA LEU A 133 -22.12 12.28 4.50
C LEU A 133 -22.69 11.23 3.54
N HIS A 134 -23.37 11.68 2.49
CA HIS A 134 -23.83 10.80 1.42
C HIS A 134 -23.21 11.17 0.07
N VAL A 135 -22.91 10.16 -0.74
CA VAL A 135 -22.44 10.30 -2.12
C VAL A 135 -23.48 9.71 -3.06
N TYR A 136 -23.81 10.42 -4.12
CA TYR A 136 -24.82 9.99 -5.10
C TYR A 136 -24.26 10.03 -6.51
N ASN A 137 -24.58 9.01 -7.31
CA ASN A 137 -24.35 9.05 -8.75
C ASN A 137 -25.33 10.06 -9.38
N MET A 138 -24.81 11.10 -10.04
CA MET A 138 -25.63 12.19 -10.57
C MET A 138 -26.50 11.79 -11.78
N ARG A 139 -26.22 10.66 -12.43
CA ARG A 139 -27.00 10.13 -13.56
C ARG A 139 -28.20 9.32 -13.09
N THR A 140 -28.01 8.50 -12.06
CA THR A 140 -29.03 7.55 -11.58
C THR A 140 -29.77 8.04 -10.34
N GLY A 141 -29.18 8.96 -9.57
CA GLY A 141 -29.67 9.38 -8.27
C GLY A 141 -29.41 8.35 -7.15
N ALA A 142 -28.79 7.21 -7.46
CA ALA A 142 -28.51 6.17 -6.48
C ALA A 142 -27.41 6.61 -5.50
N ARG A 143 -27.61 6.31 -4.21
CA ARG A 143 -26.57 6.46 -3.19
C ARG A 143 -25.47 5.42 -3.44
N VAL A 144 -24.23 5.89 -3.35
CA VAL A 144 -23.04 5.06 -3.39
C VAL A 144 -22.65 4.72 -1.95
N PRO A 145 -22.46 3.44 -1.61
CA PRO A 145 -21.93 3.05 -0.31
C PRO A 145 -20.50 3.56 -0.09
N MET A 146 -20.28 4.21 1.05
CA MET A 146 -18.98 4.76 1.45
C MET A 146 -18.60 4.20 2.83
N VAL A 147 -17.31 4.17 3.12
CA VAL A 147 -16.76 4.04 4.47
C VAL A 147 -16.41 5.45 4.92
N VAL A 148 -17.13 5.95 5.92
CA VAL A 148 -17.04 7.32 6.41
C VAL A 148 -16.53 7.34 7.83
N SER A 149 -15.58 8.22 8.10
CA SER A 149 -15.05 8.46 9.43
C SER A 149 -14.65 9.92 9.61
N LEU A 150 -14.40 10.28 10.87
CA LEU A 150 -13.55 11.42 11.16
C LEU A 150 -12.11 10.98 10.90
N SER A 151 -11.34 11.74 10.12
CA SER A 151 -10.03 11.32 9.63
C SER A 151 -8.98 11.29 10.75
N ASP A 152 -8.56 10.10 11.15
CA ASP A 152 -7.44 9.92 12.09
C ASP A 152 -6.15 10.56 11.54
N ALA A 153 -5.92 10.41 10.23
CA ALA A 153 -4.80 11.06 9.55
C ALA A 153 -4.79 12.61 9.66
N ALA A 154 -5.93 13.26 9.85
CA ALA A 154 -6.03 14.71 10.07
C ALA A 154 -5.90 15.11 11.56
N GLN A 155 -5.81 14.12 12.43
CA GLN A 155 -5.84 14.20 13.89
C GLN A 155 -4.76 13.32 14.52
N PRO A 156 -3.52 13.37 14.02
CA PRO A 156 -2.51 12.42 14.44
C PRO A 156 -2.26 12.57 15.95
N GLU A 157 -2.17 11.44 16.66
CA GLU A 157 -1.99 11.44 18.11
C GLU A 157 -0.53 11.74 18.49
N ARG A 158 0.41 11.31 17.64
CA ARG A 158 1.86 11.37 17.89
C ARG A 158 2.61 12.37 17.01
N ASP A 159 1.94 12.95 16.03
CA ASP A 159 2.52 13.96 15.16
C ASP A 159 2.21 15.38 15.67
N LEU A 160 3.16 16.31 15.51
CA LEU A 160 3.08 17.67 16.06
C LEU A 160 2.34 18.66 15.13
N ARG A 161 1.83 18.23 13.98
CA ARG A 161 1.10 19.06 13.02
C ARG A 161 -0.18 19.64 13.64
N GLU A 162 -0.61 20.78 13.08
CA GLU A 162 -1.87 21.42 13.45
C GLU A 162 -3.05 20.49 13.10
N THR A 163 -3.72 19.94 14.11
CA THR A 163 -4.88 19.07 13.91
C THR A 163 -6.08 19.85 13.36
N ARG A 164 -6.85 19.22 12.47
CA ARG A 164 -8.09 19.80 11.92
C ARG A 164 -9.15 18.72 11.73
N PRO A 165 -10.42 18.98 12.09
CA PRO A 165 -11.48 18.01 11.91
C PRO A 165 -11.83 17.88 10.41
N VAL A 166 -11.61 16.70 9.84
CA VAL A 166 -11.95 16.36 8.46
C VAL A 166 -12.81 15.11 8.44
N ILE A 167 -13.98 15.19 7.83
CA ILE A 167 -14.75 13.99 7.47
C ILE A 167 -14.17 13.45 6.18
N ILE A 168 -13.74 12.19 6.22
CA ILE A 168 -13.22 11.44 5.09
C ILE A 168 -14.20 10.33 4.73
N GLY A 169 -14.45 10.15 3.44
CA GLY A 169 -15.29 9.09 2.91
C GLY A 169 -14.59 8.33 1.78
N TRP A 170 -14.20 7.09 2.02
CA TRP A 170 -13.64 6.19 1.01
C TRP A 170 -14.76 5.42 0.30
N PRO A 171 -14.69 5.17 -1.01
CA PRO A 171 -15.64 4.27 -1.65
C PRO A 171 -15.45 2.87 -1.06
N ARG A 172 -16.54 2.26 -0.57
CA ARG A 172 -16.50 0.91 0.04
C ARG A 172 -16.02 -0.19 -0.94
N SER A 173 -16.08 0.09 -2.24
CA SER A 173 -15.58 -0.78 -3.30
C SER A 173 -14.76 0.05 -4.28
N ARG A 174 -15.36 0.55 -5.35
CA ARG A 174 -14.77 1.53 -6.27
C ARG A 174 -15.88 2.36 -6.90
N LEU A 175 -15.63 3.64 -7.16
CA LEU A 175 -16.54 4.45 -7.96
C LEU A 175 -16.48 4.04 -9.43
N GLU A 176 -17.62 4.02 -10.12
CA GLU A 176 -17.63 3.68 -11.55
C GLU A 176 -16.82 4.69 -12.38
N PHE A 177 -15.99 4.17 -13.29
CA PHE A 177 -15.16 4.98 -14.17
C PHE A 177 -16.00 5.86 -15.10
N GLY A 178 -15.56 7.10 -15.32
CA GLY A 178 -16.22 8.05 -16.22
C GLY A 178 -17.55 8.61 -15.73
N GLU A 179 -18.09 8.11 -14.61
CA GLU A 179 -19.34 8.60 -14.02
C GLU A 179 -19.12 9.90 -13.23
N LYS A 180 -20.25 10.58 -12.91
CA LYS A 180 -20.26 11.81 -12.13
C LYS A 180 -20.99 11.61 -10.81
N TYR A 181 -20.40 12.16 -9.77
CA TYR A 181 -20.91 12.02 -8.41
C TYR A 181 -21.06 13.37 -7.75
N ILE A 182 -21.98 13.43 -6.79
CA ILE A 182 -22.13 14.53 -5.86
C ILE A 182 -22.08 14.00 -4.44
N ALA A 183 -21.21 14.57 -3.63
CA ALA A 183 -21.12 14.31 -2.20
C ALA A 183 -21.73 15.47 -1.43
N VAL A 184 -22.54 15.15 -0.43
CA VAL A 184 -23.28 16.12 0.38
C VAL A 184 -23.01 15.83 1.85
N LEU A 185 -22.53 16.85 2.55
CA LEU A 185 -22.35 16.85 3.99
C LEU A 185 -23.54 17.55 4.66
N TYR A 186 -24.17 16.89 5.61
CA TYR A 186 -25.39 17.34 6.28
C TYR A 186 -25.08 18.05 7.60
N LYS A 187 -25.82 19.11 7.92
CA LYS A 187 -25.61 19.92 9.14
C LYS A 187 -26.41 19.42 10.34
N SER A 188 -27.58 18.80 10.13
CA SER A 188 -28.53 18.45 11.17
C SER A 188 -27.93 17.48 12.19
N SER A 189 -27.39 16.36 11.72
CA SER A 189 -26.80 15.33 12.59
C SER A 189 -25.59 15.85 13.36
N LEU A 190 -24.73 16.66 12.72
CA LEU A 190 -23.56 17.27 13.38
C LEU A 190 -23.96 18.21 14.53
N ASN A 191 -25.08 18.91 14.40
CA ASN A 191 -25.55 19.84 15.42
C ASN A 191 -26.55 19.21 16.43
N ALA A 192 -26.97 17.96 16.24
CA ALA A 192 -28.01 17.31 17.06
C ALA A 192 -27.68 17.30 18.57
N GLY A 193 -26.40 17.29 18.95
CA GLY A 193 -25.94 17.37 20.35
C GLY A 193 -25.92 18.78 20.95
N PHE A 194 -25.82 19.83 20.13
CA PHE A 194 -25.63 21.22 20.58
C PHE A 194 -26.95 21.97 20.82
N TYR A 195 -28.00 21.63 20.06
CA TYR A 195 -29.29 22.31 20.14
C TYR A 195 -30.03 22.12 21.47
N SER A 196 -29.63 21.14 22.28
CA SER A 196 -30.34 20.81 23.52
C SER A 196 -30.19 21.88 24.62
N ASN A 197 -29.16 22.74 24.59
CA ASN A 197 -28.88 23.67 25.69
C ASN A 197 -28.54 25.14 25.32
N SER A 198 -28.13 25.47 24.09
CA SER A 198 -27.64 26.83 23.77
C SER A 198 -28.35 27.56 22.61
N GLY A 199 -29.06 26.83 21.74
CA GLY A 199 -29.64 27.41 20.52
C GLY A 199 -28.62 27.94 19.50
N VAL A 200 -27.33 27.62 19.67
CA VAL A 200 -26.24 28.02 18.76
C VAL A 200 -25.95 26.88 17.80
N GLU A 201 -26.05 27.11 16.48
CA GLU A 201 -25.54 26.18 15.47
C GLU A 201 -24.01 26.26 15.47
N LEU A 202 -23.32 25.16 15.79
CA LEU A 202 -21.86 25.11 15.75
C LEU A 202 -21.37 24.90 14.31
N PHE A 203 -21.99 23.94 13.63
CA PHE A 203 -21.68 23.61 12.24
C PHE A 203 -22.58 24.42 11.32
N THR A 204 -22.01 25.48 10.76
CA THR A 204 -22.68 26.38 9.82
C THR A 204 -22.00 26.34 8.44
N PRO A 205 -22.76 26.43 7.34
CA PRO A 205 -22.18 26.41 6.00
C PRO A 205 -21.24 27.60 5.80
N SER A 206 -20.12 27.38 5.08
CA SER A 206 -19.19 28.46 4.73
C SER A 206 -19.89 29.53 3.90
N GLU A 207 -19.35 30.76 3.88
CA GLU A 207 -19.91 31.86 3.07
C GLU A 207 -20.06 31.45 1.59
N GLY A 208 -19.10 30.66 1.08
CA GLY A 208 -19.15 30.11 -0.27
C GLY A 208 -20.33 29.18 -0.52
N VAL A 209 -20.60 28.26 0.43
CA VAL A 209 -21.75 27.34 0.35
C VAL A 209 -23.06 28.10 0.39
N GLN A 210 -23.20 29.03 1.34
CA GLN A 210 -24.40 29.88 1.44
C GLN A 210 -24.65 30.62 0.12
N LYS A 211 -23.58 31.17 -0.47
CA LYS A 211 -23.69 31.91 -1.73
C LYS A 211 -24.05 31.03 -2.92
N ALA A 212 -23.47 29.84 -2.99
CA ALA A 212 -23.76 28.88 -4.05
C ALA A 212 -25.23 28.41 -3.99
N LEU A 213 -25.70 28.01 -2.81
CA LEU A 213 -27.07 27.53 -2.60
C LEU A 213 -28.13 28.61 -2.85
N ALA A 214 -27.82 29.87 -2.51
CA ALA A 214 -28.68 31.04 -2.74
C ALA A 214 -28.62 31.57 -4.19
N GLY A 215 -27.70 31.08 -5.04
CA GLY A 215 -27.52 31.56 -6.40
C GLY A 215 -26.96 32.99 -6.48
N ASN A 216 -26.15 33.41 -5.51
CA ASN A 216 -25.55 34.76 -5.46
C ASN A 216 -24.00 34.74 -5.44
N ALA A 217 -23.36 33.64 -5.86
CA ALA A 217 -21.91 33.47 -5.92
C ALA A 217 -21.22 34.18 -7.11
N GLY A 218 -21.97 34.97 -7.88
CA GLY A 218 -21.52 35.60 -9.11
C GLY A 218 -21.77 34.72 -10.34
N TRP A 219 -21.78 35.33 -11.53
CA TRP A 219 -22.30 34.69 -12.75
C TRP A 219 -21.61 33.37 -13.11
N LEU A 220 -20.27 33.31 -13.02
CA LEU A 220 -19.50 32.13 -13.39
C LEU A 220 -19.71 30.97 -12.41
N LEU A 221 -19.65 31.25 -11.10
CA LEU A 221 -19.86 30.23 -10.07
C LEU A 221 -21.32 29.74 -10.08
N ASN A 222 -22.30 30.64 -10.20
CA ASN A 222 -23.71 30.26 -10.32
C ASN A 222 -23.97 29.34 -11.52
N TYR A 223 -23.32 29.62 -12.66
CA TYR A 223 -23.42 28.76 -13.85
C TYR A 223 -22.87 27.36 -13.59
N VAL A 224 -21.70 27.27 -12.95
CA VAL A 224 -21.01 26.01 -12.68
C VAL A 224 -21.72 25.17 -11.61
N TYR A 225 -22.22 25.81 -10.53
CA TYR A 225 -22.96 25.14 -9.47
C TYR A 225 -24.41 24.79 -9.85
N GLY A 226 -24.96 25.35 -10.92
CA GLY A 226 -26.36 25.11 -11.29
C GLY A 226 -26.69 23.63 -11.50
N THR A 227 -25.83 22.89 -12.24
CA THR A 227 -26.04 21.45 -12.49
C THR A 227 -25.97 20.61 -11.21
N PRO A 228 -24.91 20.68 -10.38
CA PRO A 228 -24.87 19.90 -9.14
C PRO A 228 -25.98 20.27 -8.16
N ILE A 229 -26.37 21.55 -8.05
CA ILE A 229 -27.48 21.96 -7.18
C ILE A 229 -28.81 21.36 -7.65
N SER A 230 -29.11 21.41 -8.95
CA SER A 230 -30.32 20.77 -9.49
C SER A 230 -30.32 19.25 -9.31
N ALA A 231 -29.14 18.61 -9.37
CA ALA A 231 -29.03 17.18 -9.06
C ALA A 231 -29.39 16.89 -7.59
N MET A 232 -28.86 17.65 -6.63
CA MET A 232 -29.23 17.51 -5.20
C MET A 232 -30.73 17.67 -4.99
N GLU A 233 -31.35 18.69 -5.58
CA GLU A 233 -32.80 18.91 -5.49
C GLU A 233 -33.60 17.73 -6.06
N SER A 234 -33.17 17.18 -7.20
CA SER A 234 -33.86 16.06 -7.85
C SER A 234 -33.80 14.76 -7.05
N ILE A 235 -32.73 14.59 -6.23
CA ILE A 235 -32.52 13.44 -5.35
C ILE A 235 -33.28 13.62 -4.01
N GLY A 236 -33.82 14.81 -3.75
CA GLY A 236 -34.59 15.13 -2.54
C GLY A 236 -33.74 15.62 -1.37
N VAL A 237 -32.52 16.11 -1.62
CA VAL A 237 -31.69 16.75 -0.59
C VAL A 237 -32.28 18.11 -0.22
N ASP A 238 -32.58 18.31 1.08
CA ASP A 238 -32.99 19.62 1.58
C ASP A 238 -31.79 20.57 1.62
N LYS A 239 -31.84 21.64 0.82
CA LYS A 239 -30.80 22.68 0.79
C LYS A 239 -30.55 23.31 2.16
N ASN A 240 -31.56 23.40 3.01
CA ASN A 240 -31.40 23.99 4.32
C ASN A 240 -30.53 23.13 5.23
N ASP A 241 -30.42 21.83 4.94
CA ASP A 241 -29.63 20.87 5.71
C ASP A 241 -28.21 20.65 5.15
N VAL A 242 -27.84 21.31 4.06
CA VAL A 242 -26.51 21.17 3.45
C VAL A 242 -25.50 22.01 4.23
N LEU A 243 -24.53 21.36 4.87
CA LEU A 243 -23.36 22.01 5.46
C LEU A 243 -22.32 22.36 4.40
N SER A 244 -22.01 21.40 3.52
CA SER A 244 -21.10 21.55 2.39
C SER A 244 -21.42 20.50 1.33
N PHE A 245 -20.91 20.68 0.12
CA PHE A 245 -21.06 19.70 -0.95
C PHE A 245 -19.89 19.80 -1.93
N THR A 246 -19.65 18.73 -2.69
CA THR A 246 -18.75 18.78 -3.85
C THR A 246 -19.24 17.81 -4.93
N TRP A 247 -18.88 18.07 -6.17
CA TRP A 247 -19.20 17.18 -7.29
C TRP A 247 -17.96 16.97 -8.14
N PHE A 248 -17.90 15.80 -8.78
CA PHE A 248 -16.70 15.38 -9.46
C PHE A 248 -17.00 14.32 -10.52
N THR A 249 -16.12 14.27 -11.51
CA THR A 249 -16.11 13.24 -12.56
C THR A 249 -14.99 12.25 -12.23
N VAL A 250 -15.26 10.95 -12.25
CA VAL A 250 -14.23 9.91 -12.11
C VAL A 250 -13.51 9.72 -13.45
N ARG A 251 -12.20 9.45 -13.40
CA ARG A 251 -11.38 9.21 -14.60
C ARG A 251 -11.95 8.08 -15.47
N LYS A 252 -11.61 8.12 -16.76
CA LYS A 252 -11.86 6.99 -17.65
C LYS A 252 -10.97 5.81 -17.25
N GLU A 253 -11.52 4.60 -17.36
CA GLU A 253 -10.79 3.37 -17.09
C GLU A 253 -9.49 3.25 -17.89
N SER A 254 -9.54 3.58 -19.19
CA SER A 254 -8.37 3.57 -20.08
C SER A 254 -7.23 4.48 -19.61
N GLU A 255 -7.53 5.56 -18.90
CA GLU A 255 -6.50 6.46 -18.35
C GLU A 255 -5.75 5.81 -17.18
N VAL A 256 -6.40 4.87 -16.49
CA VAL A 256 -5.88 4.22 -15.27
C VAL A 256 -5.27 2.85 -15.57
N VAL A 257 -5.97 2.03 -16.36
CA VAL A 257 -5.61 0.62 -16.60
C VAL A 257 -4.59 0.48 -17.75
N ASP A 258 -4.77 1.21 -18.85
CA ASP A 258 -3.92 1.06 -20.05
C ASP A 258 -2.44 1.37 -19.81
N PRO A 259 -2.04 2.35 -18.97
CA PRO A 259 -0.63 2.59 -18.67
C PRO A 259 0.10 1.36 -18.15
N MET A 260 -0.46 0.67 -17.14
CA MET A 260 0.15 -0.53 -16.58
C MET A 260 0.21 -1.67 -17.59
N MET A 261 -0.90 -1.90 -18.31
CA MET A 261 -0.96 -2.92 -19.36
C MET A 261 0.08 -2.66 -20.47
N SER A 262 0.28 -1.40 -20.83
CA SER A 262 1.27 -0.99 -21.82
C SER A 262 2.70 -1.17 -21.33
N MET A 263 2.99 -0.79 -20.08
CA MET A 263 4.32 -0.99 -19.47
C MET A 263 4.66 -2.48 -19.33
N VAL A 264 3.71 -3.30 -18.87
CA VAL A 264 3.87 -4.76 -18.81
C VAL A 264 4.15 -5.33 -20.19
N ASN A 265 3.33 -5.01 -21.20
CA ASN A 265 3.54 -5.50 -22.57
C ASN A 265 4.90 -5.07 -23.14
N ALA A 266 5.32 -3.83 -22.88
CA ALA A 266 6.63 -3.32 -23.30
C ALA A 266 7.78 -4.05 -22.59
N ALA A 267 7.63 -4.32 -21.29
CA ALA A 267 8.64 -5.02 -20.50
C ALA A 267 8.78 -6.50 -20.91
N LEU A 268 7.66 -7.18 -21.21
CA LEU A 268 7.64 -8.56 -21.69
C LEU A 268 8.21 -8.70 -23.12
N ALA A 269 8.01 -7.69 -23.97
CA ALA A 269 8.58 -7.66 -25.32
C ALA A 269 10.07 -7.28 -25.34
N TYR A 270 10.58 -6.70 -24.26
CA TYR A 270 11.99 -6.34 -24.13
C TYR A 270 12.83 -7.61 -23.97
N PRO A 271 14.02 -7.73 -24.60
CA PRO A 271 14.87 -8.90 -24.42
C PRO A 271 15.24 -9.07 -22.95
N ASN A 272 14.76 -10.15 -22.31
CA ASN A 272 15.04 -10.46 -20.90
C ASN A 272 15.82 -11.77 -20.80
N TYR A 273 16.48 -11.96 -19.66
CA TYR A 273 17.34 -13.13 -19.40
C TYR A 273 17.41 -13.43 -17.91
N ILE A 274 17.63 -14.71 -17.60
CA ILE A 274 18.05 -15.23 -16.29
C ILE A 274 19.42 -15.90 -16.47
N ARG A 275 20.35 -15.72 -15.52
CA ARG A 275 21.70 -16.30 -15.58
C ARG A 275 22.36 -16.41 -14.20
N ASN A 276 23.61 -16.89 -14.20
CA ASN A 276 24.52 -16.85 -13.06
C ASN A 276 24.01 -17.60 -11.80
N LEU A 277 23.28 -18.70 -12.01
CA LEU A 277 22.78 -19.54 -10.91
C LEU A 277 23.93 -20.08 -10.06
N GLN A 278 23.88 -19.84 -8.76
CA GLN A 278 24.86 -20.29 -7.78
C GLN A 278 24.14 -20.80 -6.54
N ALA A 279 24.58 -21.95 -6.01
CA ALA A 279 24.11 -22.42 -4.71
C ALA A 279 24.53 -21.43 -3.63
N THR A 280 23.64 -21.18 -2.67
CA THR A 280 23.87 -20.31 -1.53
C THR A 280 23.42 -21.01 -0.24
N THR A 281 23.62 -20.36 0.90
CA THR A 281 23.18 -20.86 2.20
C THR A 281 21.66 -21.05 2.21
N ALA A 282 21.18 -22.09 2.88
CA ALA A 282 19.75 -22.27 3.12
C ALA A 282 19.18 -21.02 3.82
N LEU A 283 17.97 -20.61 3.44
CA LEU A 283 17.34 -19.37 3.93
C LEU A 283 16.58 -19.57 5.25
N GLY A 284 16.76 -20.72 5.91
CA GLY A 284 16.10 -21.11 7.15
C GLY A 284 16.62 -22.44 7.66
N ASP A 285 15.71 -23.19 8.29
CA ASP A 285 16.01 -24.52 8.81
C ASP A 285 16.47 -25.45 7.67
N PRO A 286 17.67 -26.08 7.78
CA PRO A 286 18.23 -26.99 6.78
C PRO A 286 17.33 -28.21 6.48
N ASP A 287 16.34 -28.48 7.32
CA ASP A 287 15.34 -29.52 7.06
C ASP A 287 14.33 -29.13 5.97
N TYR A 288 14.29 -27.88 5.52
CA TYR A 288 13.42 -27.43 4.43
C TYR A 288 14.19 -27.02 3.18
N GLY A 289 13.71 -27.48 2.03
CA GLY A 289 14.33 -27.24 0.73
C GLY A 289 15.50 -28.18 0.45
N LEU A 290 15.68 -28.53 -0.81
CA LEU A 290 16.84 -29.26 -1.30
C LEU A 290 18.04 -28.34 -1.45
N VAL A 291 17.84 -27.17 -2.09
CA VAL A 291 18.89 -26.21 -2.37
C VAL A 291 18.29 -24.82 -2.57
N THR A 292 18.98 -23.80 -2.07
CA THR A 292 18.73 -22.40 -2.42
C THR A 292 19.74 -21.94 -3.46
N LEU A 293 19.24 -21.33 -4.53
CA LEU A 293 20.03 -20.73 -5.60
C LEU A 293 19.86 -19.22 -5.57
N LYS A 294 20.95 -18.49 -5.83
CA LYS A 294 20.94 -17.07 -6.22
C LYS A 294 21.23 -16.96 -7.71
N GLY A 295 20.63 -15.98 -8.37
CA GLY A 295 20.90 -15.70 -9.77
C GLY A 295 20.52 -14.27 -10.16
N ASP A 296 20.79 -13.92 -11.42
CA ASP A 296 20.47 -12.61 -11.97
C ASP A 296 19.24 -12.71 -12.89
N VAL A 297 18.29 -11.79 -12.74
CA VAL A 297 17.21 -11.56 -13.71
C VAL A 297 17.31 -10.14 -14.25
N SER A 298 17.07 -9.98 -15.55
CA SER A 298 17.08 -8.65 -16.17
C SER A 298 15.68 -8.06 -16.30
N LEU A 299 15.53 -6.82 -15.83
CA LEU A 299 14.26 -6.08 -15.68
C LEU A 299 14.23 -4.81 -16.53
N VAL A 300 13.08 -4.16 -16.61
CA VAL A 300 12.91 -2.94 -17.42
C VAL A 300 12.50 -1.78 -16.53
N ASN A 301 13.36 -0.77 -16.45
CA ASN A 301 13.13 0.39 -15.59
C ASN A 301 12.21 1.41 -16.27
N PHE A 302 11.15 1.84 -15.57
CA PHE A 302 10.27 2.95 -15.94
C PHE A 302 10.40 4.14 -14.97
N ARG A 303 11.18 3.99 -13.89
CA ARG A 303 11.37 5.02 -12.89
C ARG A 303 12.36 6.08 -13.34
N SER A 304 11.93 7.33 -13.25
CA SER A 304 12.75 8.53 -13.36
C SER A 304 13.78 8.61 -12.21
N PRO A 305 14.75 9.55 -12.28
CA PRO A 305 15.74 9.72 -11.21
C PRO A 305 15.15 10.03 -9.83
N ASP A 306 14.01 10.72 -9.76
CA ASP A 306 13.27 11.00 -8.52
C ASP A 306 12.41 9.81 -8.03
N GLY A 307 12.45 8.69 -8.74
CA GLY A 307 11.76 7.44 -8.39
C GLY A 307 10.36 7.32 -9.00
N GLY A 308 9.79 8.39 -9.54
CA GLY A 308 8.45 8.39 -10.11
C GLY A 308 8.36 7.77 -11.51
N VAL A 309 7.15 7.43 -11.92
CA VAL A 309 6.78 6.85 -13.22
C VAL A 309 5.74 7.77 -13.85
N TYR A 310 6.04 8.31 -15.04
CA TYR A 310 5.26 9.40 -15.64
C TYR A 310 4.90 9.12 -17.10
N PRO A 311 3.82 9.72 -17.64
CA PRO A 311 3.59 9.78 -19.06
C PRO A 311 4.83 10.29 -19.82
N PRO A 312 5.15 9.75 -21.01
CA PRO A 312 4.37 8.79 -21.80
C PRO A 312 4.57 7.30 -21.41
N TYR A 313 4.99 7.00 -20.18
CA TYR A 313 5.17 5.65 -19.64
C TYR A 313 6.12 4.78 -20.47
N GLN A 314 7.20 5.38 -20.92
CA GLN A 314 8.26 4.71 -21.67
C GLN A 314 9.36 4.23 -20.72
N TYR A 315 9.97 3.09 -21.04
CA TYR A 315 11.10 2.61 -20.27
C TYR A 315 12.29 3.57 -20.43
N ILE A 316 13.06 3.70 -19.35
CA ILE A 316 14.22 4.56 -19.23
C ILE A 316 15.45 3.64 -19.13
N PRO A 317 16.36 3.65 -20.13
CA PRO A 317 17.59 2.89 -20.07
C PRO A 317 18.41 3.27 -18.82
N ASP A 318 18.54 2.33 -17.89
CA ASP A 318 19.38 2.46 -16.71
C ASP A 318 20.10 1.13 -16.47
N ALA A 319 21.40 1.10 -16.78
CA ALA A 319 22.22 -0.11 -16.64
C ALA A 319 22.32 -0.58 -15.18
N SER A 320 22.23 0.33 -14.21
CA SER A 320 22.28 -0.02 -12.78
C SER A 320 21.00 -0.68 -12.26
N ARG A 321 19.86 -0.43 -12.93
CA ARG A 321 18.55 -1.01 -12.60
C ARG A 321 18.14 -2.15 -13.54
N ARG A 322 18.98 -2.46 -14.53
CA ARG A 322 18.69 -3.45 -15.56
C ARG A 322 18.79 -4.87 -15.05
N VAL A 323 19.59 -5.11 -14.01
CA VAL A 323 19.82 -6.44 -13.43
C VAL A 323 19.48 -6.38 -11.95
N THR A 324 18.66 -7.32 -11.49
CA THR A 324 18.42 -7.56 -10.07
C THR A 324 18.78 -9.02 -9.77
N ASP A 325 19.19 -9.30 -8.55
CA ASP A 325 19.32 -10.65 -8.07
C ASP A 325 17.95 -11.22 -7.67
N PHE A 326 17.84 -12.55 -7.71
CA PHE A 326 16.72 -13.30 -7.18
C PHE A 326 17.23 -14.45 -6.31
N VAL A 327 16.36 -14.93 -5.43
CA VAL A 327 16.53 -16.22 -4.75
C VAL A 327 15.53 -17.22 -5.30
N LEU A 328 15.97 -18.47 -5.46
CA LEU A 328 15.15 -19.61 -5.87
C LEU A 328 15.38 -20.76 -4.90
N THR A 329 14.34 -21.20 -4.21
CA THR A 329 14.40 -22.41 -3.38
C THR A 329 13.76 -23.57 -4.13
N LEU A 330 14.49 -24.68 -4.23
CA LEU A 330 13.97 -25.93 -4.78
C LEU A 330 13.55 -26.87 -3.64
N PRO A 331 12.37 -27.47 -3.70
CA PRO A 331 11.89 -28.39 -2.69
C PRO A 331 12.62 -29.73 -2.74
N LYS A 332 12.61 -30.47 -1.63
CA LYS A 332 12.96 -31.90 -1.62
C LYS A 332 11.97 -32.66 -2.49
N TRP A 333 12.48 -33.27 -3.56
CA TRP A 333 11.69 -33.91 -4.59
C TRP A 333 12.30 -35.23 -5.03
N ASP A 334 11.55 -36.31 -4.87
CA ASP A 334 11.96 -37.69 -5.13
C ASP A 334 11.27 -38.29 -6.37
N LYS A 335 10.37 -37.53 -7.01
CA LYS A 335 9.66 -37.93 -8.22
C LYS A 335 10.35 -37.40 -9.49
N ALA A 336 10.11 -38.08 -10.61
CA ALA A 336 10.66 -37.68 -11.91
C ALA A 336 9.88 -36.54 -12.59
N GLU A 337 8.66 -36.27 -12.13
CA GLU A 337 7.78 -35.24 -12.68
C GLU A 337 8.30 -33.82 -12.38
N PRO A 338 8.22 -32.86 -13.32
CA PRO A 338 8.58 -31.48 -13.06
C PRO A 338 7.67 -30.81 -12.02
N ILE A 339 8.25 -29.90 -11.24
CA ILE A 339 7.57 -29.19 -10.16
C ILE A 339 7.08 -27.80 -10.60
N PRO A 340 5.91 -27.35 -10.13
CA PRO A 340 5.41 -26.00 -10.35
C PRO A 340 6.26 -24.91 -9.71
N ILE A 341 5.97 -23.64 -10.05
CA ILE A 341 6.69 -22.46 -9.56
C ILE A 341 5.72 -21.49 -8.86
N SER A 342 6.09 -21.03 -7.66
CA SER A 342 5.47 -19.88 -6.99
C SER A 342 6.41 -18.68 -7.08
N VAL A 343 5.89 -17.56 -7.58
CA VAL A 343 6.58 -16.26 -7.53
C VAL A 343 6.11 -15.53 -6.27
N TRP A 344 7.04 -15.19 -5.40
CA TRP A 344 6.74 -14.65 -4.07
C TRP A 344 6.97 -13.14 -3.98
N GLY A 345 5.97 -12.41 -3.51
CA GLY A 345 6.06 -11.00 -3.12
C GLY A 345 6.16 -10.84 -1.59
N HIS A 346 7.26 -10.25 -1.12
CA HIS A 346 7.50 -10.03 0.31
C HIS A 346 6.76 -8.79 0.88
N GLY A 347 6.63 -8.73 2.21
CA GLY A 347 5.99 -7.62 2.95
C GLY A 347 6.86 -6.36 3.07
N LEU A 348 6.27 -5.29 3.63
CA LEU A 348 6.94 -4.01 3.85
C LEU A 348 8.09 -4.16 4.86
N GLY A 349 9.26 -3.60 4.55
CA GLY A 349 10.44 -3.70 5.42
C GLY A 349 11.13 -5.07 5.43
N ASN A 350 10.63 -6.02 4.63
CA ASN A 350 11.23 -7.33 4.42
C ASN A 350 12.04 -7.36 3.09
N PHE A 351 12.71 -8.46 2.79
CA PHE A 351 13.47 -8.66 1.55
C PHE A 351 13.42 -10.14 1.13
N LYS A 352 13.85 -10.44 -0.09
CA LYS A 352 13.66 -11.74 -0.75
C LYS A 352 14.27 -12.93 0.02
N GLU A 353 15.36 -12.72 0.77
CA GLU A 353 15.99 -13.76 1.58
C GLU A 353 15.16 -14.18 2.82
N LEU A 354 14.32 -13.30 3.36
CA LEU A 354 13.52 -13.53 4.58
C LEU A 354 12.08 -13.98 4.24
N THR A 355 11.97 -14.92 3.30
CA THR A 355 10.70 -15.44 2.76
C THR A 355 10.37 -16.84 3.30
N ARG A 356 10.59 -17.06 4.60
CA ARG A 356 10.51 -18.38 5.27
C ARG A 356 9.24 -19.16 5.07
N SER A 357 8.11 -18.53 5.27
CA SER A 357 6.79 -19.14 5.05
C SER A 357 6.59 -19.61 3.60
N GLY A 358 7.08 -18.83 2.63
CA GLY A 358 6.98 -19.14 1.20
C GLY A 358 7.77 -20.37 0.80
N TYR A 359 9.00 -20.55 1.30
CA TYR A 359 9.79 -21.73 0.95
C TYR A 359 9.46 -22.97 1.78
N ILE A 360 9.02 -22.85 3.05
CA ILE A 360 8.52 -24.00 3.83
C ILE A 360 7.28 -24.58 3.15
N MET A 361 6.34 -23.72 2.79
CA MET A 361 5.13 -24.13 2.07
C MET A 361 5.48 -24.73 0.70
N GLY A 362 6.47 -24.14 0.01
CA GLY A 362 7.00 -24.68 -1.23
C GLY A 362 7.56 -26.09 -1.07
N ASP A 363 8.39 -26.33 -0.05
CA ASP A 363 8.95 -27.66 0.24
C ASP A 363 7.87 -28.70 0.51
N ARG A 364 6.91 -28.37 1.39
CA ARG A 364 5.79 -29.26 1.73
C ARG A 364 4.97 -29.64 0.51
N LEU A 365 4.67 -28.68 -0.35
CA LEU A 365 3.82 -28.86 -1.52
C LEU A 365 4.57 -29.37 -2.76
N GLY A 366 5.91 -29.35 -2.75
CA GLY A 366 6.71 -29.66 -3.93
C GLY A 366 6.64 -28.57 -4.99
N VAL A 367 6.74 -27.32 -4.57
CA VAL A 367 6.70 -26.12 -5.41
C VAL A 367 8.03 -25.39 -5.27
N ALA A 368 8.62 -24.97 -6.39
CA ALA A 368 9.79 -24.09 -6.37
C ALA A 368 9.36 -22.65 -6.08
N THR A 369 10.08 -21.95 -5.19
CA THR A 369 9.73 -20.56 -4.83
C THR A 369 10.81 -19.62 -5.33
N ILE A 370 10.44 -18.62 -6.14
CA ILE A 370 11.33 -17.55 -6.62
C ILE A 370 10.90 -16.19 -6.07
N ALA A 371 11.84 -15.39 -5.58
CA ALA A 371 11.58 -14.05 -5.05
C ALA A 371 12.63 -13.03 -5.54
N ILE A 372 12.19 -11.79 -5.74
CA ILE A 372 13.03 -10.61 -5.96
C ILE A 372 12.69 -9.54 -4.91
N ASP A 373 13.60 -8.59 -4.72
CA ASP A 373 13.30 -7.41 -3.89
C ASP A 373 12.41 -6.42 -4.65
N HIS A 374 11.44 -5.84 -3.94
CA HIS A 374 10.76 -4.63 -4.41
C HIS A 374 11.76 -3.48 -4.56
N PRO A 375 11.51 -2.47 -5.41
CA PRO A 375 12.31 -1.24 -5.36
C PRO A 375 12.37 -0.71 -3.92
N ASN A 376 13.50 -0.08 -3.54
CA ASN A 376 13.70 0.48 -2.20
C ASN A 376 13.84 -0.57 -1.06
N HIS A 377 13.94 -1.86 -1.37
CA HIS A 377 14.16 -2.94 -0.41
C HIS A 377 15.43 -3.74 -0.73
N GLY A 378 16.06 -4.31 0.31
CA GLY A 378 17.19 -5.24 0.21
C GLY A 378 18.27 -4.80 -0.78
N SER A 379 18.59 -5.69 -1.73
CA SER A 379 19.61 -5.48 -2.77
C SER A 379 19.34 -4.29 -3.70
N ARG A 380 18.12 -3.74 -3.71
CA ARG A 380 17.68 -2.63 -4.56
C ARG A 380 17.76 -1.27 -3.87
N VAL A 381 18.60 -1.18 -2.84
CA VAL A 381 18.95 0.05 -2.12
C VAL A 381 20.38 0.45 -2.49
N THR A 382 20.60 1.74 -2.76
CA THR A 382 21.94 2.24 -3.13
C THR A 382 22.61 3.01 -1.99
N ASN A 383 23.84 2.63 -1.66
CA ASN A 383 24.63 3.26 -0.58
C ASN A 383 25.27 4.61 -0.98
N PHE A 384 25.38 4.91 -2.27
CA PHE A 384 26.14 6.08 -2.77
C PHE A 384 25.27 7.27 -3.15
N ASP A 385 24.00 7.05 -3.48
CA ASP A 385 23.02 8.09 -3.79
C ASP A 385 21.69 7.75 -3.10
N SER A 386 21.56 8.19 -1.86
CA SER A 386 20.40 7.90 -1.02
C SER A 386 19.08 8.47 -1.55
N LEU A 387 19.10 9.34 -2.57
CA LEU A 387 17.90 9.85 -3.20
C LEU A 387 17.53 9.11 -4.50
N LYS A 388 18.44 8.31 -5.07
CA LYS A 388 18.17 7.51 -6.27
C LYS A 388 17.36 6.27 -5.94
N GLU A 389 17.77 5.51 -4.92
CA GLU A 389 17.10 4.30 -4.42
C GLU A 389 17.27 4.22 -2.90
N PRO A 390 16.57 5.10 -2.15
CA PRO A 390 16.57 5.07 -0.69
C PRO A 390 16.06 3.73 -0.17
N HIS A 391 16.49 3.37 1.03
CA HIS A 391 15.82 2.32 1.80
C HIS A 391 14.37 2.72 2.08
N ILE A 392 13.45 1.75 2.15
CA ILE A 392 12.02 1.98 2.35
C ILE A 392 11.71 2.87 3.56
N SER A 393 12.41 2.68 4.68
CA SER A 393 12.29 3.52 5.88
C SER A 393 12.55 5.01 5.63
N LEU A 394 13.44 5.36 4.70
CA LEU A 394 13.65 6.75 4.26
C LEU A 394 12.61 7.18 3.20
N ALA A 395 12.16 6.25 2.35
CA ALA A 395 11.13 6.52 1.36
C ALA A 395 9.77 6.86 2.00
N VAL A 396 9.46 6.27 3.16
CA VAL A 396 8.21 6.53 3.90
C VAL A 396 8.29 7.67 4.91
N THR A 397 9.45 8.31 5.11
CA THR A 397 9.62 9.33 6.18
C THR A 397 10.07 10.71 5.70
N SER A 398 10.13 10.96 4.39
CA SER A 398 10.57 12.26 3.88
C SER A 398 9.71 12.77 2.74
N PRO A 399 9.31 14.06 2.74
CA PRO A 399 8.61 14.65 1.61
C PRO A 399 9.42 14.63 0.32
N LEU A 400 10.75 14.65 0.42
CA LEU A 400 11.65 14.60 -0.74
C LEU A 400 11.66 13.25 -1.45
N THR A 401 11.33 12.16 -0.74
CA THR A 401 11.36 10.79 -1.24
C THR A 401 9.97 10.25 -1.57
N ILE A 402 8.93 11.09 -1.51
CA ILE A 402 7.56 10.67 -1.83
C ILE A 402 7.44 10.00 -3.21
N MET A 403 8.15 10.50 -4.22
CA MET A 403 8.13 9.88 -5.56
C MET A 403 8.86 8.53 -5.60
N GLN A 404 9.83 8.29 -4.71
CA GLN A 404 10.47 7.00 -4.54
C GLN A 404 9.47 5.98 -4.00
N LEU A 405 8.73 6.34 -2.95
CA LEU A 405 7.65 5.53 -2.39
C LEU A 405 6.56 5.24 -3.42
N LEU A 406 5.97 6.27 -4.04
CA LEU A 406 4.83 6.08 -4.92
C LEU A 406 5.20 5.33 -6.21
N GLY A 407 6.40 5.59 -6.77
CA GLY A 407 6.88 4.90 -7.96
C GLY A 407 7.27 3.43 -7.73
N MET A 408 7.55 3.03 -6.48
CA MET A 408 7.79 1.64 -6.10
C MET A 408 6.59 0.76 -6.45
N PHE A 409 5.37 1.17 -6.08
CA PHE A 409 4.16 0.38 -6.31
C PHE A 409 3.93 0.07 -7.79
N VAL A 410 4.17 1.09 -8.64
CA VAL A 410 4.03 0.96 -10.09
C VAL A 410 5.12 0.06 -10.68
N GLN A 411 6.38 0.32 -10.34
CA GLN A 411 7.51 -0.45 -10.90
C GLN A 411 7.53 -1.90 -10.44
N ALA A 412 7.22 -2.17 -9.16
CA ALA A 412 7.18 -3.53 -8.62
C ALA A 412 6.17 -4.42 -9.36
N THR A 413 5.04 -3.85 -9.78
CA THR A 413 4.04 -4.57 -10.57
C THR A 413 4.62 -5.04 -11.92
N VAL A 414 5.36 -4.16 -12.61
CA VAL A 414 6.01 -4.49 -13.88
C VAL A 414 7.14 -5.51 -13.69
N ASP A 415 7.96 -5.34 -12.65
CA ASP A 415 9.09 -6.21 -12.35
C ASP A 415 8.64 -7.67 -12.12
N HIS A 416 7.58 -7.86 -11.33
CA HIS A 416 7.05 -9.21 -11.06
C HIS A 416 6.43 -9.85 -12.31
N ASN A 417 5.83 -9.06 -13.21
CA ASN A 417 5.38 -9.57 -14.51
C ASN A 417 6.54 -10.14 -15.35
N VAL A 418 7.70 -9.48 -15.33
CA VAL A 418 8.92 -9.98 -16.00
C VAL A 418 9.47 -11.23 -15.31
N VAL A 419 9.43 -11.30 -13.98
CA VAL A 419 9.85 -12.50 -13.23
C VAL A 419 8.93 -13.68 -13.53
N ILE A 420 7.61 -13.50 -13.51
CA ILE A 420 6.62 -14.53 -13.89
C ILE A 420 6.91 -15.06 -15.29
N SER A 421 7.19 -14.17 -16.25
CA SER A 421 7.52 -14.60 -17.62
C SER A 421 8.86 -15.30 -17.75
N SER A 422 9.84 -14.86 -16.97
CA SER A 422 11.14 -15.52 -16.92
C SER A 422 11.04 -16.90 -16.25
N ALA A 423 10.21 -17.05 -15.22
CA ALA A 423 9.89 -18.33 -14.58
C ALA A 423 9.21 -19.31 -15.54
N LYS A 424 8.38 -18.80 -16.47
CA LYS A 424 7.74 -19.59 -17.51
C LYS A 424 8.69 -20.12 -18.57
N TYR A 425 9.46 -19.24 -19.20
CA TYR A 425 10.20 -19.62 -20.41
C TYR A 425 11.68 -19.85 -20.19
N SER A 426 12.32 -19.01 -19.37
CA SER A 426 13.79 -18.94 -19.30
C SER A 426 14.34 -19.80 -18.16
N LEU A 427 13.77 -19.69 -16.96
CA LEU A 427 14.27 -20.33 -15.75
C LEU A 427 14.34 -21.87 -15.88
N PRO A 428 13.32 -22.58 -16.43
CA PRO A 428 13.40 -24.03 -16.57
C PRO A 428 14.57 -24.47 -17.46
N GLN A 429 14.86 -23.70 -18.51
CA GLN A 429 15.96 -23.98 -19.44
C GLN A 429 17.33 -23.71 -18.80
N VAL A 430 17.44 -22.63 -18.03
CA VAL A 430 18.68 -22.28 -17.32
C VAL A 430 18.97 -23.31 -16.23
N LEU A 431 17.95 -23.72 -15.47
CA LEU A 431 18.09 -24.71 -14.40
C LEU A 431 18.44 -26.10 -14.95
N ALA A 432 17.82 -26.52 -16.06
CA ALA A 432 18.13 -27.81 -16.70
C ALA A 432 19.59 -27.95 -17.16
N ASN A 433 20.27 -26.82 -17.40
CA ASN A 433 21.69 -26.78 -17.78
C ASN A 433 22.62 -26.46 -16.60
N TRP A 434 22.08 -26.24 -15.40
CA TRP A 434 22.87 -25.98 -14.21
C TRP A 434 23.37 -27.30 -13.63
N SER A 435 24.65 -27.34 -13.30
CA SER A 435 25.30 -28.53 -12.74
C SER A 435 26.10 -28.16 -11.50
N ASN A 436 25.92 -28.91 -10.42
CA ASN A 436 26.68 -28.76 -9.18
C ASN A 436 26.97 -30.16 -8.61
N SER A 437 28.20 -30.40 -8.15
CA SER A 437 28.61 -31.70 -7.60
C SER A 437 27.86 -32.09 -6.33
N ASP A 438 27.47 -31.10 -5.54
CA ASP A 438 26.84 -31.28 -4.24
C ASP A 438 25.33 -31.53 -4.39
N TYR A 439 24.76 -31.08 -5.52
CA TYR A 439 23.35 -31.23 -5.88
C TYR A 439 23.21 -31.87 -7.27
N PRO A 440 23.60 -33.16 -7.44
CA PRO A 440 23.61 -33.82 -8.74
C PRO A 440 22.21 -34.13 -9.28
N ASN A 441 21.20 -34.14 -8.41
CA ASN A 441 19.80 -34.48 -8.73
C ASN A 441 18.87 -33.37 -8.22
N ILE A 442 18.66 -32.33 -9.03
CA ILE A 442 17.67 -31.28 -8.75
C ILE A 442 16.37 -31.56 -9.53
N PRO A 443 15.20 -31.16 -9.01
CA PRO A 443 13.96 -31.27 -9.74
C PRO A 443 13.94 -30.34 -10.97
N ALA A 444 13.33 -30.83 -12.06
CA ALA A 444 13.01 -29.99 -13.22
C ALA A 444 11.83 -29.06 -12.89
N LEU A 445 11.81 -27.86 -13.47
CA LEU A 445 10.70 -26.92 -13.29
C LEU A 445 9.65 -27.06 -14.40
N ASP A 446 8.39 -26.94 -14.01
CA ASP A 446 7.24 -26.84 -14.88
C ASP A 446 6.84 -25.37 -15.10
N GLY A 447 7.39 -24.75 -16.15
CA GLY A 447 7.02 -23.39 -16.52
C GLY A 447 5.56 -23.22 -16.99
N SER A 448 4.80 -24.30 -17.13
CA SER A 448 3.37 -24.22 -17.49
C SER A 448 2.43 -24.10 -16.29
N ARG A 449 2.96 -24.25 -15.07
CA ARG A 449 2.21 -24.13 -13.80
C ARG A 449 2.88 -23.09 -12.90
N ILE A 450 2.36 -21.86 -12.91
CA ILE A 450 2.92 -20.72 -12.19
C ILE A 450 1.83 -19.97 -11.44
N MET A 451 2.07 -19.76 -10.15
CA MET A 451 1.23 -18.92 -9.29
C MET A 451 2.00 -17.75 -8.69
N PHE A 452 1.27 -16.78 -8.19
CA PHE A 452 1.82 -15.68 -7.39
C PHE A 452 1.35 -15.84 -5.96
N ASP A 453 2.30 -15.82 -5.03
CA ASP A 453 2.04 -15.73 -3.60
C ASP A 453 2.45 -14.35 -3.10
N GLY A 454 1.60 -13.72 -2.30
CA GLY A 454 1.90 -12.42 -1.70
C GLY A 454 1.42 -12.33 -0.27
N MET A 455 2.18 -11.61 0.55
CA MET A 455 1.82 -11.28 1.93
C MET A 455 1.99 -9.77 2.17
N SER A 456 1.07 -9.15 2.93
CA SER A 456 1.17 -7.73 3.31
C SER A 456 1.35 -6.83 2.07
N LEU A 457 2.43 -6.04 1.99
CA LEU A 457 2.78 -5.28 0.78
C LEU A 457 2.81 -6.14 -0.49
N GLY A 458 3.37 -7.35 -0.42
CA GLY A 458 3.39 -8.29 -1.55
C GLY A 458 2.00 -8.72 -1.97
N ALA A 459 1.06 -8.85 -1.02
CA ALA A 459 -0.35 -9.10 -1.31
C ALA A 459 -1.05 -7.86 -1.90
N MET A 460 -0.77 -6.66 -1.40
CA MET A 460 -1.30 -5.40 -1.96
C MET A 460 -0.91 -5.23 -3.42
N LEU A 461 0.38 -5.41 -3.74
CA LEU A 461 0.90 -5.40 -5.10
C LEU A 461 0.34 -6.58 -5.92
N GLY A 462 0.17 -7.73 -5.26
CA GLY A 462 -0.33 -8.97 -5.82
C GLY A 462 -1.69 -8.84 -6.49
N VAL A 463 -2.57 -7.96 -6.01
CA VAL A 463 -3.86 -7.69 -6.66
C VAL A 463 -3.64 -7.19 -8.10
N ALA A 464 -2.77 -6.20 -8.30
CA ALA A 464 -2.44 -5.67 -9.63
C ALA A 464 -1.56 -6.63 -10.46
N ILE A 465 -0.55 -7.25 -9.82
CA ILE A 465 0.35 -8.23 -10.48
C ILE A 465 -0.47 -9.37 -11.07
N GLY A 466 -1.31 -10.01 -10.26
CA GLY A 466 -2.10 -11.14 -10.69
C GLY A 466 -3.17 -10.76 -11.71
N ALA A 467 -3.72 -9.55 -11.70
CA ALA A 467 -4.66 -9.09 -12.74
C ALA A 467 -3.96 -8.81 -14.10
N THR A 468 -2.71 -8.38 -14.07
CA THR A 468 -1.98 -7.90 -15.27
C THR A 468 -1.10 -8.95 -15.93
N ALA A 469 -0.63 -9.96 -15.18
CA ALA A 469 0.22 -11.04 -15.67
C ALA A 469 -0.49 -11.92 -16.70
N PRO A 470 -0.07 -12.01 -17.98
CA PRO A 470 -0.72 -12.92 -18.93
C PRO A 470 -0.47 -14.40 -18.63
N GLU A 471 0.58 -14.72 -17.90
CA GLU A 471 1.17 -16.06 -17.83
C GLU A 471 0.90 -16.81 -16.53
N LEU A 472 0.18 -16.17 -15.62
CA LEU A 472 -0.14 -16.67 -14.30
C LEU A 472 -1.40 -17.54 -14.30
N ASP A 473 -1.37 -18.66 -13.56
CA ASP A 473 -2.52 -19.55 -13.38
C ASP A 473 -3.43 -19.11 -12.23
N GLY A 474 -2.88 -18.43 -11.22
CA GLY A 474 -3.65 -17.86 -10.12
C GLY A 474 -2.79 -17.03 -9.16
N ALA A 475 -3.45 -16.28 -8.27
CA ALA A 475 -2.79 -15.56 -7.18
C ALA A 475 -3.40 -15.90 -5.82
N TYR A 476 -2.57 -16.12 -4.80
CA TYR A 476 -2.99 -16.27 -3.42
C TYR A 476 -2.43 -15.14 -2.56
N LEU A 477 -3.30 -14.34 -1.96
CA LEU A 477 -2.95 -13.08 -1.30
C LEU A 477 -3.35 -13.11 0.17
N VAL A 478 -2.43 -12.67 1.02
CA VAL A 478 -2.54 -12.79 2.47
C VAL A 478 -2.38 -11.44 3.14
N ASN A 479 -3.37 -11.04 3.93
CA ASN A 479 -3.43 -9.76 4.63
C ASN A 479 -3.00 -8.61 3.70
N GLY A 480 -3.67 -8.49 2.55
CA GLY A 480 -3.41 -7.42 1.60
C GLY A 480 -4.53 -7.27 0.58
N ALA A 481 -4.59 -6.09 -0.02
CA ALA A 481 -5.71 -5.63 -0.83
C ALA A 481 -5.30 -4.45 -1.73
N GLY A 482 -6.18 -4.04 -2.65
CA GLY A 482 -6.08 -2.73 -3.30
C GLY A 482 -6.48 -1.58 -2.35
N SER A 483 -6.75 -0.39 -2.89
CA SER A 483 -7.07 0.83 -2.12
C SER A 483 -5.89 1.30 -1.25
N MET A 484 -4.73 1.47 -1.88
CA MET A 484 -3.44 1.66 -1.21
C MET A 484 -3.44 2.83 -0.22
N MET A 485 -3.95 4.01 -0.59
CA MET A 485 -3.88 5.16 0.32
C MET A 485 -4.88 5.09 1.45
N GLN A 486 -6.00 4.37 1.29
CA GLN A 486 -6.90 4.07 2.40
C GLN A 486 -6.17 3.23 3.44
N ILE A 487 -5.55 2.14 3.00
CA ILE A 487 -4.73 1.26 3.84
C ILE A 487 -3.70 2.07 4.60
N PHE A 488 -2.89 2.88 3.91
CA PHE A 488 -1.85 3.67 4.58
C PHE A 488 -2.42 4.65 5.61
N SER A 489 -3.51 5.35 5.30
CA SER A 489 -4.07 6.36 6.21
C SER A 489 -4.79 5.80 7.44
N GLU A 490 -5.24 4.55 7.35
CA GLU A 490 -5.92 3.83 8.45
C GLU A 490 -4.97 2.84 9.15
N SER A 491 -3.72 2.75 8.69
CA SER A 491 -2.71 1.87 9.25
C SER A 491 -2.09 2.46 10.50
N THR A 492 -1.76 1.60 11.46
CA THR A 492 -0.95 1.98 12.63
C THR A 492 0.44 2.52 12.27
N PHE A 493 0.95 2.26 11.06
CA PHE A 493 2.20 2.87 10.56
C PHE A 493 2.03 4.33 10.12
N TRP A 494 0.81 4.89 10.12
CA TRP A 494 0.57 6.23 9.59
C TRP A 494 1.27 7.32 10.41
N ASP A 495 0.93 7.43 11.70
CA ASP A 495 1.34 8.53 12.55
C ASP A 495 2.87 8.63 12.70
N ASP A 496 3.54 7.49 12.88
CA ASP A 496 4.97 7.45 13.19
C ASP A 496 5.87 7.36 11.94
N PHE A 497 5.35 6.88 10.81
CA PHE A 497 6.12 6.72 9.57
C PHE A 497 5.50 7.47 8.41
N THR A 498 4.42 6.93 7.85
CA THR A 498 4.00 7.28 6.49
C THR A 498 3.56 8.74 6.38
N SER A 499 3.01 9.32 7.46
CA SER A 499 2.63 10.73 7.49
C SER A 499 3.83 11.67 7.32
N ASN A 500 5.06 11.25 7.67
CA ASN A 500 6.26 12.07 7.53
C ASN A 500 6.68 12.31 6.07
N VAL A 501 6.09 11.61 5.08
CA VAL A 501 6.20 12.02 3.67
C VAL A 501 5.49 13.35 3.38
N ILE A 502 4.78 13.91 4.34
CA ILE A 502 4.04 15.16 4.23
C ILE A 502 4.70 16.19 5.17
N PRO A 503 5.01 17.40 4.68
CA PRO A 503 5.66 18.44 5.47
C PRO A 503 4.98 18.71 6.81
N GLN A 504 5.77 18.71 7.88
CA GLN A 504 5.35 18.95 9.27
C GLN A 504 4.75 20.36 9.52
N ASN A 505 4.85 21.27 8.55
CA ASN A 505 4.24 22.59 8.64
C ASN A 505 2.89 22.70 7.90
N MET A 506 2.35 21.58 7.42
CA MET A 506 0.98 21.44 6.90
C MET A 506 0.02 21.05 8.03
N SER A 507 -1.24 21.48 7.95
CA SER A 507 -2.29 21.02 8.87
C SER A 507 -2.77 19.62 8.52
N GLY A 508 -3.47 18.95 9.44
CA GLY A 508 -4.12 17.67 9.19
C GLY A 508 -5.07 17.71 7.98
N ALA A 509 -5.77 18.82 7.78
CA ALA A 509 -6.64 19.01 6.61
C ALA A 509 -5.84 19.11 5.30
N GLU A 510 -4.72 19.85 5.27
CA GLU A 510 -3.83 19.90 4.11
C GLU A 510 -3.19 18.53 3.81
N LEU A 511 -2.89 17.74 4.85
CA LEU A 511 -2.38 16.38 4.74
C LEU A 511 -3.38 15.45 4.03
N THR A 512 -4.68 15.50 4.35
CA THR A 512 -5.69 14.68 3.64
C THR A 512 -5.80 15.01 2.16
N PHE A 513 -5.59 16.27 1.77
CA PHE A 513 -5.52 16.65 0.36
C PHE A 513 -4.29 16.04 -0.33
N VAL A 514 -3.13 16.00 0.34
CA VAL A 514 -1.92 15.32 -0.17
C VAL A 514 -2.14 13.82 -0.27
N LEU A 515 -2.79 13.19 0.70
CA LEU A 515 -3.18 11.78 0.65
C LEU A 515 -4.02 11.48 -0.61
N ALA A 516 -4.98 12.35 -0.93
CA ALA A 516 -5.78 12.22 -2.15
C ALA A 516 -4.95 12.42 -3.44
N MET A 517 -3.93 13.29 -3.41
CA MET A 517 -2.95 13.41 -4.52
C MET A 517 -2.14 12.13 -4.69
N MET A 518 -1.69 11.52 -3.59
CA MET A 518 -0.95 10.25 -3.61
C MET A 518 -1.80 9.15 -4.26
N GLN A 519 -3.07 9.01 -3.86
CA GLN A 519 -4.00 8.01 -4.44
C GLN A 519 -4.17 8.23 -5.93
N HIS A 520 -4.39 9.48 -6.35
CA HIS A 520 -4.55 9.82 -7.76
C HIS A 520 -3.31 9.45 -8.59
N TYR A 521 -2.11 9.59 -8.02
CA TYR A 521 -0.88 9.18 -8.69
C TYR A 521 -0.77 7.64 -8.76
N VAL A 522 -0.97 6.92 -7.65
CA VAL A 522 -0.75 5.47 -7.59
C VAL A 522 -1.86 4.64 -8.24
N ASP A 523 -3.00 5.24 -8.61
CA ASP A 523 -4.11 4.56 -9.27
C ASP A 523 -3.69 3.65 -10.44
N ILE A 524 -2.65 4.01 -11.20
CA ILE A 524 -2.14 3.18 -12.32
C ILE A 524 -1.46 1.89 -11.86
N GLY A 525 -1.16 1.74 -10.57
CA GLY A 525 -0.62 0.53 -9.94
C GLY A 525 -1.44 0.02 -8.76
N ASP A 526 -2.55 0.68 -8.42
CA ASP A 526 -3.44 0.27 -7.33
C ASP A 526 -4.36 -0.88 -7.78
N GLY A 527 -4.27 -2.02 -7.09
CA GLY A 527 -4.95 -3.27 -7.42
C GLY A 527 -6.45 -3.16 -7.63
N ASN A 528 -7.17 -2.30 -6.90
CA ASN A 528 -8.64 -2.22 -7.01
C ASN A 528 -9.10 -1.56 -8.32
N ASN A 529 -8.22 -0.88 -9.04
CA ASN A 529 -8.51 -0.46 -10.41
C ASN A 529 -8.49 -1.65 -11.40
N PHE A 530 -7.81 -2.75 -11.06
CA PHE A 530 -7.62 -3.94 -11.90
C PHE A 530 -8.38 -5.18 -11.44
N ALA A 531 -8.88 -5.22 -10.19
CA ALA A 531 -9.44 -6.43 -9.59
C ALA A 531 -10.60 -7.08 -10.39
N HIS A 532 -11.40 -6.28 -11.12
CA HIS A 532 -12.47 -6.80 -11.96
C HIS A 532 -11.96 -7.67 -13.13
N LEU A 533 -10.69 -7.51 -13.53
CA LEU A 533 -10.06 -8.27 -14.61
C LEU A 533 -9.80 -9.74 -14.23
N TYR A 534 -9.83 -10.10 -12.94
CA TYR A 534 -9.76 -11.51 -12.56
C TYR A 534 -10.98 -12.30 -13.08
N ARG A 535 -12.16 -11.69 -13.07
CA ARG A 535 -13.40 -12.27 -13.60
C ARG A 535 -13.62 -11.93 -15.07
N ASN A 536 -13.34 -10.68 -15.45
CA ASN A 536 -13.60 -10.13 -16.77
C ASN A 536 -12.32 -9.63 -17.43
N PRO A 537 -11.38 -10.53 -17.77
CA PRO A 537 -10.09 -10.11 -18.32
C PRO A 537 -10.23 -9.56 -19.74
N PRO A 538 -9.21 -8.83 -20.25
CA PRO A 538 -9.20 -8.37 -21.63
C PRO A 538 -9.31 -9.52 -22.64
N GLN A 539 -9.78 -9.21 -23.85
CA GLN A 539 -9.99 -10.19 -24.91
C GLN A 539 -8.74 -11.08 -25.12
N GLY A 540 -8.96 -12.40 -25.15
CA GLY A 540 -7.89 -13.39 -25.36
C GLY A 540 -7.25 -13.93 -24.09
N ARG A 541 -7.68 -13.48 -22.90
CA ARG A 541 -7.31 -14.04 -21.60
C ARG A 541 -8.50 -14.74 -20.95
N SER A 542 -8.23 -15.77 -20.14
CA SER A 542 -9.24 -16.48 -19.36
C SER A 542 -9.36 -15.88 -17.96
N PRO A 543 -10.54 -15.99 -17.30
CA PRO A 543 -10.66 -15.64 -15.89
C PRO A 543 -9.58 -16.33 -15.06
N ARG A 544 -9.08 -15.62 -14.04
CA ARG A 544 -7.96 -16.07 -13.23
C ARG A 544 -8.38 -16.27 -11.78
N PRO A 545 -8.19 -17.48 -11.21
CA PRO A 545 -8.31 -17.74 -9.78
C PRO A 545 -7.58 -16.72 -8.91
N ILE A 546 -8.28 -16.23 -7.89
CA ILE A 546 -7.71 -15.44 -6.81
C ILE A 546 -8.28 -15.93 -5.48
N GLY A 547 -7.39 -16.46 -4.64
CA GLY A 547 -7.69 -16.77 -3.25
C GLY A 547 -7.16 -15.67 -2.35
N MET A 548 -7.97 -15.21 -1.42
CA MET A 548 -7.56 -14.21 -0.44
C MET A 548 -7.83 -14.72 0.97
N HIS A 549 -6.99 -14.32 1.91
CA HIS A 549 -7.39 -14.34 3.31
C HIS A 549 -6.92 -13.10 4.03
N TYR A 550 -7.70 -12.69 5.02
CA TYR A 550 -7.42 -11.52 5.84
C TYR A 550 -7.68 -11.80 7.30
N SER A 551 -6.98 -11.05 8.14
CA SER A 551 -7.08 -11.13 9.58
C SER A 551 -8.09 -10.11 10.08
N LEU A 552 -9.08 -10.55 10.85
CA LEU A 552 -10.04 -9.64 11.48
C LEU A 552 -9.32 -8.75 12.50
N GLY A 553 -9.58 -7.45 12.42
CA GLY A 553 -8.94 -6.45 13.31
C GLY A 553 -7.47 -6.18 12.99
N ASP A 554 -7.01 -6.49 11.77
CA ASP A 554 -5.67 -6.13 11.30
C ASP A 554 -5.47 -4.61 11.32
N GLY A 555 -4.61 -4.12 12.23
CA GLY A 555 -4.34 -2.70 12.40
C GLY A 555 -3.37 -2.12 11.35
N SER A 556 -2.71 -2.96 10.56
CA SER A 556 -1.85 -2.51 9.46
C SER A 556 -2.56 -2.50 8.11
N MET A 557 -3.51 -3.42 7.91
CA MET A 557 -4.30 -3.57 6.69
C MET A 557 -5.79 -3.49 7.01
N THR A 558 -6.39 -2.32 6.75
CA THR A 558 -7.83 -2.13 6.95
C THR A 558 -8.64 -3.21 6.24
N ASN A 559 -9.52 -3.86 7.01
CA ASN A 559 -10.40 -4.91 6.50
C ASN A 559 -11.36 -4.37 5.43
N ASP A 560 -11.67 -3.08 5.45
CA ASP A 560 -12.54 -2.46 4.44
C ASP A 560 -11.93 -2.49 3.04
N ALA A 561 -10.61 -2.29 2.91
CA ALA A 561 -9.92 -2.40 1.64
C ALA A 561 -9.91 -3.85 1.11
N THR A 562 -9.81 -4.82 2.02
CA THR A 562 -9.93 -6.25 1.68
C THR A 562 -11.33 -6.57 1.18
N ARG A 563 -12.37 -6.14 1.90
CA ARG A 563 -13.78 -6.29 1.48
C ARG A 563 -14.02 -5.62 0.12
N ALA A 564 -13.48 -4.43 -0.11
CA ALA A 564 -13.55 -3.73 -1.39
C ALA A 564 -12.97 -4.58 -2.54
N THR A 565 -11.78 -5.15 -2.33
CA THR A 565 -11.12 -6.02 -3.30
C THR A 565 -11.96 -7.26 -3.60
N ALA A 566 -12.49 -7.89 -2.56
CA ALA A 566 -13.34 -9.08 -2.66
C ALA A 566 -14.64 -8.80 -3.42
N GLU A 567 -15.27 -7.65 -3.20
CA GLU A 567 -16.46 -7.25 -3.96
C GLU A 567 -16.16 -7.02 -5.45
N ILE A 568 -15.08 -6.31 -5.76
CA ILE A 568 -14.74 -6.00 -7.16
C ILE A 568 -14.36 -7.26 -7.94
N SER A 569 -13.68 -8.21 -7.28
CA SER A 569 -13.28 -9.49 -7.86
C SER A 569 -14.34 -10.60 -7.70
N ASP A 570 -15.49 -10.28 -7.11
CA ASP A 570 -16.63 -11.18 -6.89
C ASP A 570 -16.23 -12.48 -6.14
N LEU A 571 -15.56 -12.32 -4.99
CA LEU A 571 -15.15 -13.43 -4.14
C LEU A 571 -16.27 -13.83 -3.18
N PRO A 572 -16.62 -15.12 -3.10
CA PRO A 572 -17.47 -15.61 -2.03
C PRO A 572 -16.69 -15.62 -0.71
N LEU A 573 -17.34 -15.25 0.39
CA LEU A 573 -16.82 -15.52 1.72
C LEU A 573 -16.89 -17.03 1.98
N LEU A 574 -15.78 -17.62 2.42
CA LEU A 574 -15.68 -19.06 2.67
C LEU A 574 -15.95 -19.38 4.14
N LYS A 575 -16.37 -20.62 4.42
CA LYS A 575 -16.43 -21.12 5.79
C LYS A 575 -15.03 -21.34 6.36
N GLU A 576 -14.79 -21.08 7.65
CA GLU A 576 -15.75 -20.60 8.65
C GLU A 576 -15.95 -19.07 8.61
N VAL A 577 -17.20 -18.61 8.74
CA VAL A 577 -17.52 -17.18 8.85
C VAL A 577 -17.40 -16.77 10.31
N ILE A 578 -16.47 -15.86 10.60
CA ILE A 578 -16.18 -15.36 11.94
C ILE A 578 -16.93 -14.04 12.18
N GLU A 579 -16.86 -13.11 11.22
CA GLU A 579 -17.66 -11.89 11.17
C GLU A 579 -18.51 -11.92 9.91
N ALA A 580 -19.83 -11.73 10.04
CA ALA A 580 -20.72 -11.72 8.87
C ALA A 580 -20.44 -10.49 7.98
N GLU A 581 -20.42 -10.70 6.68
CA GLU A 581 -20.15 -9.66 5.67
C GLU A 581 -21.30 -9.59 4.66
N PRO A 582 -22.48 -9.03 5.00
CA PRO A 582 -23.69 -9.13 4.16
C PRO A 582 -23.54 -8.58 2.75
N THR A 583 -22.49 -7.81 2.48
CA THR A 583 -22.20 -7.24 1.17
C THR A 583 -21.44 -8.19 0.24
N LEU A 584 -20.84 -9.25 0.78
CA LEU A 584 -20.17 -10.31 0.03
C LEU A 584 -21.13 -11.45 -0.29
N ARG A 585 -20.88 -12.16 -1.40
CA ARG A 585 -21.58 -13.42 -1.68
C ARG A 585 -21.27 -14.43 -0.58
N PHE A 586 -22.30 -15.11 -0.08
CA PHE A 586 -22.20 -16.03 1.06
C PHE A 586 -21.65 -15.37 2.34
N GLY A 587 -21.76 -14.06 2.47
CA GLY A 587 -21.21 -13.30 3.60
C GLY A 587 -21.76 -13.69 4.98
N ASP A 588 -22.96 -14.25 5.05
CA ASP A 588 -23.59 -14.66 6.33
C ASP A 588 -23.32 -16.13 6.68
N GLU A 589 -23.29 -17.02 5.68
CA GLU A 589 -23.26 -18.48 5.88
C GLU A 589 -21.94 -19.15 5.48
N GLY A 590 -21.17 -18.50 4.62
CA GLY A 590 -19.93 -19.00 4.03
C GLY A 590 -20.15 -20.08 2.97
N LEU A 591 -19.29 -20.09 1.96
CA LEU A 591 -19.20 -21.17 0.97
C LEU A 591 -18.22 -22.26 1.45
N ASP A 592 -18.54 -23.53 1.18
CA ASP A 592 -17.75 -24.67 1.68
C ASP A 592 -16.34 -24.76 1.10
N GLY A 593 -16.04 -24.10 -0.01
CA GLY A 593 -14.74 -24.11 -0.67
C GLY A 593 -14.65 -23.05 -1.76
N PHE A 594 -13.49 -22.97 -2.41
CA PHE A 594 -13.28 -22.00 -3.48
C PHE A 594 -14.20 -22.28 -4.67
N GLU A 595 -14.76 -21.22 -5.24
CA GLU A 595 -15.58 -21.30 -6.44
C GLU A 595 -14.69 -21.13 -7.67
N ASN A 596 -14.20 -22.23 -8.25
CA ASN A 596 -13.22 -22.22 -9.34
C ASN A 596 -11.95 -21.44 -8.96
N GLY A 597 -11.46 -21.64 -7.73
CA GLY A 597 -10.30 -20.93 -7.20
C GLY A 597 -10.56 -19.47 -6.78
N PHE A 598 -11.81 -19.01 -6.71
CA PHE A 598 -12.18 -17.70 -6.14
C PHE A 598 -12.73 -17.85 -4.73
N GLY A 599 -12.24 -17.07 -3.78
CA GLY A 599 -12.74 -17.12 -2.40
C GLY A 599 -11.98 -16.22 -1.44
N LEU A 600 -12.68 -15.76 -0.41
CA LEU A 600 -12.15 -14.98 0.69
C LEU A 600 -12.28 -15.77 2.00
N VAL A 601 -11.18 -15.96 2.70
CA VAL A 601 -11.15 -16.62 4.02
C VAL A 601 -10.95 -15.56 5.10
N GLN A 602 -11.74 -15.64 6.16
CA GLN A 602 -11.48 -14.89 7.38
C GLN A 602 -10.55 -15.69 8.29
N SER A 603 -9.58 -14.99 8.87
CA SER A 603 -8.80 -15.49 9.98
C SER A 603 -9.12 -14.68 11.23
N GLY A 604 -9.55 -15.36 12.29
CA GLY A 604 -9.83 -14.73 13.58
C GLY A 604 -8.54 -14.58 14.38
N PHE A 605 -8.46 -13.53 15.19
CA PHE A 605 -7.46 -13.41 16.24
C PHE A 605 -8.05 -13.91 17.58
N GLY A 606 -7.28 -14.72 18.32
CA GLY A 606 -7.59 -15.13 19.68
C GLY A 606 -7.27 -14.01 20.68
N LEU A 607 -8.20 -13.07 20.86
CA LEU A 607 -8.10 -11.88 21.73
C LEU A 607 -7.46 -12.18 23.10
N ALA A 608 -7.80 -13.33 23.70
CA ALA A 608 -7.27 -13.77 24.98
C ALA A 608 -5.76 -14.11 24.95
N ALA A 609 -5.24 -14.63 23.84
CA ALA A 609 -3.83 -15.02 23.71
C ALA A 609 -2.91 -13.82 23.39
N ALA A 610 -3.41 -12.78 22.71
CA ALA A 610 -2.71 -11.48 22.65
C ALA A 610 -2.67 -10.86 24.04
N ASP A 611 -3.81 -10.77 24.72
CA ASP A 611 -3.87 -10.22 26.08
C ASP A 611 -2.96 -11.01 27.03
N GLU A 612 -2.90 -12.34 26.94
CA GLU A 612 -2.02 -13.19 27.74
C GLU A 612 -0.54 -13.04 27.37
N THR A 613 -0.20 -12.98 26.07
CA THR A 613 1.17 -12.71 25.58
C THR A 613 1.63 -11.32 26.00
N LEU A 614 0.75 -10.33 25.91
CA LEU A 614 1.00 -8.95 26.27
C LEU A 614 1.10 -8.78 27.78
N ASN A 615 0.23 -9.43 28.56
CA ASN A 615 0.32 -9.46 30.02
C ASN A 615 1.57 -10.20 30.48
N ALA A 616 1.96 -11.30 29.83
CA ALA A 616 3.22 -11.98 30.07
C ALA A 616 4.42 -11.07 29.77
N LEU A 617 4.42 -10.37 28.63
CA LEU A 617 5.44 -9.37 28.28
C LEU A 617 5.46 -8.17 29.24
N ARG A 618 4.31 -7.74 29.75
CA ARG A 618 4.16 -6.65 30.74
C ARG A 618 4.60 -7.07 32.16
N GLU A 619 4.43 -8.35 32.51
CA GLU A 619 4.82 -8.92 33.82
C GLU A 619 6.28 -9.40 33.86
N PHE A 620 6.94 -9.57 32.70
CA PHE A 620 8.32 -10.02 32.60
C PHE A 620 9.33 -8.91 32.99
N ASP A 621 9.71 -8.84 34.27
CA ASP A 621 10.81 -7.99 34.77
C ASP A 621 12.18 -8.62 34.45
N ILE A 622 12.69 -8.32 33.26
CA ILE A 622 13.96 -8.83 32.72
C ILE A 622 15.16 -8.46 33.60
N GLY A 623 15.12 -7.29 34.24
CA GLY A 623 16.24 -6.75 35.03
C GLY A 623 16.58 -7.60 36.26
N ASN A 624 15.57 -8.22 36.89
CA ASN A 624 15.77 -9.10 38.04
C ASN A 624 15.90 -10.58 37.66
N THR A 625 15.37 -10.98 36.51
CA THR A 625 15.18 -12.39 36.17
C THR A 625 16.35 -12.97 35.37
N LEU A 626 17.06 -12.15 34.58
CA LEU A 626 18.07 -12.65 33.62
C LEU A 626 19.54 -12.39 33.99
N GLY A 627 19.84 -11.79 35.15
CA GLY A 627 21.21 -11.70 35.69
C GLY A 627 22.27 -11.33 34.63
N LEU A 628 22.08 -10.21 33.94
CA LEU A 628 22.78 -9.81 32.71
C LEU A 628 24.27 -9.42 32.93
N ASP A 629 25.07 -10.35 33.44
CA ASP A 629 26.53 -10.29 33.40
C ASP A 629 27.13 -11.26 32.34
N ASP A 630 26.34 -12.12 31.70
CA ASP A 630 26.86 -13.14 30.77
C ASP A 630 26.22 -13.08 29.36
N VAL A 631 26.98 -12.50 28.43
CA VAL A 631 26.60 -12.15 27.04
C VAL A 631 26.72 -13.36 26.07
N SER A 632 27.01 -14.55 26.59
CA SER A 632 27.16 -15.79 25.82
C SER A 632 25.83 -16.34 25.28
N VAL A 633 24.71 -15.98 25.92
CA VAL A 633 23.34 -16.47 25.63
C VAL A 633 22.81 -15.98 24.27
N LEU A 634 23.15 -14.77 23.84
CA LEU A 634 22.71 -14.24 22.54
C LEU A 634 23.42 -14.89 21.34
N SER A 635 24.64 -15.40 21.52
CA SER A 635 25.43 -15.98 20.42
C SER A 635 24.86 -17.32 19.93
N GLY A 636 24.29 -18.12 20.83
CA GLY A 636 23.68 -19.41 20.52
C GLY A 636 22.37 -19.31 19.74
N LEU A 637 21.60 -18.24 19.93
CA LEU A 637 20.30 -18.03 19.29
C LEU A 637 20.41 -17.61 17.82
N LEU A 638 21.52 -16.97 17.44
CA LEU A 638 21.77 -16.47 16.08
C LEU A 638 22.63 -17.42 15.23
N GLY A 639 23.09 -18.55 15.81
CA GLY A 639 23.93 -19.53 15.10
C GLY A 639 25.29 -18.99 14.66
N VAL A 640 25.81 -17.95 15.33
CA VAL A 640 27.07 -17.29 14.98
C VAL A 640 28.05 -17.41 16.14
N ASP A 641 29.20 -18.03 15.91
CA ASP A 641 30.29 -18.09 16.88
C ASP A 641 30.86 -16.69 17.14
N GLY A 642 30.41 -16.02 18.22
CA GLY A 642 31.01 -14.77 18.67
C GLY A 642 30.23 -13.98 19.72
N ASN A 643 30.89 -13.64 20.83
CA ASN A 643 30.37 -12.71 21.83
C ASN A 643 30.12 -11.32 21.22
N ILE A 644 28.95 -10.73 21.51
CA ILE A 644 28.65 -9.32 21.18
C ILE A 644 29.56 -8.44 22.06
N PRO A 645 30.44 -7.60 21.49
CA PRO A 645 31.29 -6.73 22.28
C PRO A 645 30.47 -5.65 23.00
N GLU A 646 30.76 -5.41 24.28
CA GLU A 646 30.14 -4.32 25.04
C GLU A 646 30.28 -2.97 24.31
N GLY A 647 29.15 -2.24 24.20
CA GLY A 647 29.13 -0.88 23.64
C GLY A 647 28.92 -0.77 22.13
N VAL A 648 28.68 -1.88 21.42
CA VAL A 648 28.37 -1.89 19.99
C VAL A 648 26.85 -1.85 19.75
N PRO A 649 26.31 -0.91 18.95
CA PRO A 649 24.91 -0.89 18.56
C PRO A 649 24.46 -2.21 17.90
N PHE A 650 23.26 -2.68 18.22
CA PHE A 650 22.75 -3.97 17.72
C PHE A 650 22.70 -4.06 16.18
N ALA A 651 22.36 -2.96 15.50
CA ALA A 651 22.42 -2.87 14.05
C ALA A 651 23.85 -3.02 13.47
N ASP A 652 24.88 -2.64 14.23
CA ASP A 652 26.28 -2.85 13.82
C ASP A 652 26.72 -4.31 13.97
N TYR A 653 26.05 -5.09 14.83
CA TYR A 653 26.27 -6.53 15.01
C TYR A 653 25.55 -7.38 13.96
N LEU A 654 24.37 -6.96 13.48
CA LEU A 654 23.66 -7.58 12.36
C LEU A 654 24.20 -7.16 10.99
N GLY A 655 24.93 -6.04 10.91
CA GLY A 655 25.51 -5.50 9.69
C GLY A 655 26.34 -6.47 8.83
N PRO A 656 27.12 -7.39 9.42
CA PRO A 656 27.85 -8.43 8.67
C PRO A 656 26.95 -9.54 8.06
N LEU A 657 25.76 -9.78 8.61
CA LEU A 657 24.82 -10.83 8.18
C LEU A 657 23.77 -10.31 7.18
N LEU A 658 23.24 -9.12 7.45
CA LEU A 658 22.12 -8.55 6.71
C LEU A 658 22.52 -7.34 5.86
N GLY A 659 23.76 -6.83 6.02
CA GLY A 659 24.16 -5.53 5.51
C GLY A 659 23.84 -4.42 6.52
N GLN A 660 24.79 -3.50 6.74
CA GLN A 660 24.69 -2.45 7.77
C GLN A 660 23.43 -1.58 7.63
N ASN A 661 22.96 -1.34 6.41
CA ASN A 661 21.82 -0.47 6.14
C ASN A 661 20.49 -1.16 6.42
N ASP A 662 20.38 -2.43 6.09
CA ASP A 662 19.15 -3.22 6.31
C ASP A 662 18.97 -3.48 7.81
N ALA A 663 20.07 -3.78 8.52
CA ALA A 663 20.08 -3.90 9.98
C ALA A 663 19.64 -2.62 10.71
N ASN A 664 20.15 -1.45 10.30
CA ASN A 664 19.74 -0.16 10.85
C ASN A 664 18.27 0.16 10.55
N SER A 665 17.74 -0.29 9.41
CA SER A 665 16.33 -0.06 9.10
C SER A 665 15.39 -0.94 9.90
N ILE A 666 15.76 -2.20 10.15
CA ILE A 666 14.97 -3.09 11.01
C ILE A 666 14.87 -2.48 12.41
N ASP A 667 15.99 -1.99 12.96
CA ASP A 667 16.02 -1.32 14.27
C ASP A 667 15.12 -0.08 14.32
N ASN A 668 15.08 0.73 13.25
CA ASN A 668 14.20 1.90 13.16
C ASN A 668 12.71 1.53 13.09
N ILE A 669 12.36 0.50 12.31
CA ILE A 669 10.98 0.01 12.20
C ILE A 669 10.51 -0.56 13.54
N VAL A 670 11.34 -1.38 14.17
CA VAL A 670 11.09 -1.97 15.49
C VAL A 670 10.95 -0.91 16.58
N SER A 671 11.82 0.09 16.58
CA SER A 671 11.80 1.18 17.56
C SER A 671 10.50 1.97 17.57
N ALA A 672 9.86 2.14 16.42
CA ALA A 672 8.61 2.87 16.31
C ALA A 672 7.36 1.98 16.36
N ILE A 673 7.46 0.65 16.14
CA ILE A 673 6.42 -0.30 16.58
C ILE A 673 6.20 -0.20 18.11
N TYR A 674 7.24 0.13 18.87
CA TYR A 674 7.14 0.37 20.32
C TYR A 674 6.58 1.75 20.69
N GLU A 675 6.81 2.76 19.86
CA GLU A 675 6.11 4.05 20.00
C GLU A 675 4.63 3.87 19.61
N GLY A 676 4.35 2.91 18.72
CA GLY A 676 3.12 2.20 18.33
C GLY A 676 2.25 1.58 19.43
N GLU A 677 0.96 1.34 19.12
CA GLU A 677 0.20 0.30 19.84
C GLU A 677 0.65 -1.06 19.29
N ALA A 678 1.59 -1.71 19.98
CA ALA A 678 2.15 -3.00 19.58
C ALA A 678 1.07 -4.07 19.34
N ASP A 679 -0.06 -3.97 20.04
CA ASP A 679 -1.22 -4.86 19.94
C ASP A 679 -1.79 -4.87 18.50
N ASP A 680 -1.97 -3.69 17.90
CA ASP A 680 -2.51 -3.53 16.55
C ASP A 680 -1.54 -3.94 15.43
N PHE A 681 -0.23 -3.87 15.68
CA PHE A 681 0.76 -4.41 14.76
C PHE A 681 0.80 -5.94 14.80
N LEU A 682 0.66 -6.54 15.98
CA LEU A 682 0.66 -7.99 16.15
C LEU A 682 -0.58 -8.65 15.51
N THR A 683 -1.71 -7.95 15.39
CA THR A 683 -2.88 -8.46 14.64
C THR A 683 -2.63 -8.54 13.12
N HIS A 684 -1.70 -7.78 12.56
CA HIS A 684 -1.35 -7.84 11.13
C HIS A 684 -0.71 -9.15 10.70
N PHE A 685 0.07 -9.75 11.60
CA PHE A 685 0.77 -11.01 11.38
C PHE A 685 0.05 -12.18 12.04
N ASN A 686 -1.26 -12.00 12.25
CA ASN A 686 -2.12 -12.98 12.87
C ASN A 686 -1.92 -14.36 12.23
N ARG A 687 -1.86 -15.35 13.09
CA ARG A 687 -1.78 -16.74 12.70
C ARG A 687 -3.13 -17.12 12.12
N GLY A 688 -3.16 -17.31 10.80
CA GLY A 688 -4.17 -18.14 10.16
C GLY A 688 -4.53 -19.31 11.07
N GLY A 689 -5.79 -19.40 11.52
CA GLY A 689 -6.23 -20.59 12.24
C GLY A 689 -5.98 -21.84 11.37
N THR A 690 -5.88 -23.03 11.96
CA THR A 690 -5.64 -24.28 11.21
C THR A 690 -6.54 -24.41 9.98
N ALA A 691 -7.81 -23.98 10.11
CA ALA A 691 -8.75 -23.91 9.00
C ALA A 691 -8.26 -22.99 7.87
N ALA A 692 -7.85 -21.75 8.15
CA ALA A 692 -7.35 -20.82 7.15
C ALA A 692 -6.06 -21.31 6.45
N VAL A 693 -5.17 -21.97 7.21
CA VAL A 693 -3.96 -22.61 6.64
C VAL A 693 -4.34 -23.78 5.73
N HIS A 694 -5.28 -24.61 6.14
CA HIS A 694 -5.79 -25.70 5.31
C HIS A 694 -6.43 -25.18 4.03
N ARG A 695 -7.21 -24.09 4.09
CA ARG A 695 -7.75 -23.42 2.89
C ARG A 695 -6.65 -22.93 1.96
N ALA A 696 -5.59 -22.35 2.50
CA ALA A 696 -4.45 -21.87 1.73
C ALA A 696 -3.74 -23.02 0.99
N ILE A 697 -3.58 -24.17 1.66
CA ILE A 697 -3.02 -25.38 1.06
C ILE A 697 -3.96 -25.94 -0.01
N ASP A 698 -5.25 -26.11 0.31
CA ASP A 698 -6.25 -26.66 -0.61
C ASP A 698 -6.34 -25.84 -1.90
N TRP A 699 -6.30 -24.50 -1.80
CA TRP A 699 -6.29 -23.62 -2.97
C TRP A 699 -5.08 -23.87 -3.87
N ARG A 700 -3.87 -23.93 -3.30
CA ARG A 700 -2.63 -24.18 -4.05
C ARG A 700 -2.67 -25.54 -4.72
N CYS A 701 -3.15 -26.54 -3.99
CA CYS A 701 -3.32 -27.90 -4.48
C CYS A 701 -4.27 -27.99 -5.67
N GLU A 702 -5.40 -27.30 -5.61
CA GLU A 702 -6.39 -27.25 -6.69
C GLU A 702 -5.84 -26.50 -7.91
N VAL A 703 -5.38 -25.26 -7.73
CA VAL A 703 -4.95 -24.38 -8.82
C VAL A 703 -3.71 -24.93 -9.54
N MET A 704 -2.77 -25.53 -8.80
CA MET A 704 -1.53 -26.06 -9.37
C MET A 704 -1.60 -27.57 -9.70
N ASN A 705 -2.77 -28.19 -9.49
CA ASN A 705 -3.02 -29.62 -9.69
C ASN A 705 -1.93 -30.49 -9.03
N LEU A 706 -1.78 -30.31 -7.72
CA LEU A 706 -0.76 -31.01 -6.92
C LEU A 706 -1.21 -32.41 -6.48
N ASP A 707 -0.24 -33.24 -6.10
CA ASP A 707 -0.46 -34.58 -5.59
C ASP A 707 -1.27 -34.56 -4.27
N THR A 708 -2.39 -35.30 -4.24
CA THR A 708 -3.33 -35.30 -3.11
C THR A 708 -2.72 -35.83 -1.81
N GLU A 709 -1.83 -36.82 -1.89
CA GLU A 709 -1.15 -37.37 -0.71
C GLU A 709 -0.23 -36.31 -0.10
N ARG A 710 0.53 -35.60 -0.95
CA ARG A 710 1.38 -34.49 -0.52
C ARG A 710 0.59 -33.33 0.07
N CYS A 711 -0.54 -32.97 -0.53
CA CYS A 711 -1.45 -31.95 0.00
C CYS A 711 -1.99 -32.32 1.38
N ASN A 712 -2.37 -33.59 1.58
CA ASN A 712 -2.83 -34.05 2.89
C ASN A 712 -1.71 -34.08 3.92
N ALA A 713 -0.50 -34.52 3.54
CA ALA A 713 0.68 -34.49 4.40
C ALA A 713 1.04 -33.04 4.80
N ALA A 714 1.02 -32.10 3.85
CA ALA A 714 1.27 -30.69 4.13
C ALA A 714 0.28 -30.11 5.14
N LYS A 715 -1.00 -30.52 5.08
CA LYS A 715 -2.02 -30.11 6.07
C LYS A 715 -1.78 -30.72 7.45
N GLN A 716 -1.31 -31.97 7.52
CA GLN A 716 -0.95 -32.60 8.81
C GLN A 716 0.27 -31.93 9.42
N LEU A 717 1.33 -31.69 8.63
CA LEU A 717 2.53 -30.97 9.09
C LEU A 717 2.17 -29.56 9.57
N ALA A 718 1.27 -28.85 8.88
CA ALA A 718 0.81 -27.54 9.35
C ALA A 718 -0.01 -27.60 10.66
N VAL A 719 -0.65 -28.73 10.97
CA VAL A 719 -1.33 -28.96 12.26
C VAL A 719 -0.31 -29.32 13.32
N GLU A 720 0.61 -30.22 13.01
CA GLU A 720 1.71 -30.62 13.89
C GLU A 720 2.56 -29.41 14.28
N ASP A 721 2.91 -28.52 13.36
CA ASP A 721 3.57 -27.26 13.71
C ASP A 721 2.72 -26.37 14.62
N ALA A 722 1.41 -26.38 14.41
CA ALA A 722 0.50 -25.60 15.23
C ALA A 722 0.38 -26.17 16.65
N GLU A 723 0.52 -27.48 16.80
CA GLU A 723 0.46 -28.20 18.07
C GLU A 723 1.83 -28.30 18.77
N ASN A 724 2.92 -28.47 18.02
CA ASN A 724 4.30 -28.67 18.49
C ASN A 724 5.08 -27.36 18.61
N GLY A 725 4.59 -26.26 18.05
CA GLY A 725 5.14 -24.91 18.22
C GLY A 725 5.11 -24.36 19.66
N GLY A 726 4.87 -25.23 20.65
CA GLY A 726 4.84 -24.95 22.08
C GLY A 726 6.13 -25.27 22.84
N GLY A 727 7.28 -25.48 22.19
CA GLY A 727 8.53 -25.69 22.91
C GLY A 727 9.78 -25.23 22.14
N LEU A 728 10.65 -24.48 22.80
CA LEU A 728 12.00 -24.14 22.29
C LEU A 728 12.94 -25.35 22.19
N GLY A 729 12.43 -26.58 22.38
CA GLY A 729 13.21 -27.82 22.44
C GLY A 729 13.99 -28.14 21.16
N ASP A 730 13.58 -27.61 20.01
CA ASP A 730 14.25 -27.87 18.71
C ASP A 730 15.30 -26.82 18.33
N ILE A 731 15.49 -25.75 19.13
CA ILE A 731 16.44 -24.67 18.81
C ILE A 731 17.76 -24.79 19.59
N ILE A 732 17.80 -25.56 20.68
CA ILE A 732 19.04 -25.83 21.43
C ILE A 732 19.43 -27.30 21.21
N PRO A 733 20.42 -27.59 20.33
CA PRO A 733 20.98 -28.94 20.27
C PRO A 733 21.56 -29.24 21.64
N GLY A 734 21.04 -30.28 22.31
CA GLY A 734 21.49 -30.70 23.62
C GLY A 734 23.01 -30.88 23.69
N GLY A 735 23.69 -29.84 24.18
CA GLY A 735 25.06 -29.91 24.62
C GLY A 735 25.07 -30.38 26.06
N THR A 736 25.51 -31.61 26.29
CA THR A 736 25.65 -32.18 27.63
C THR A 736 26.60 -31.33 28.49
N GLY A 737 26.07 -30.53 29.42
CA GLY A 737 26.89 -29.81 30.40
C GLY A 737 26.24 -28.60 31.07
N ASP A 738 25.49 -28.86 32.16
CA ASP A 738 25.27 -28.05 33.37
C ASP A 738 25.61 -26.53 33.30
N GLN A 739 24.70 -25.75 32.69
CA GLN A 739 24.35 -24.33 32.94
C GLN A 739 23.35 -23.80 31.90
N THR A 740 23.37 -24.34 30.67
CA THR A 740 22.40 -24.03 29.59
C THR A 740 21.00 -24.59 29.85
N ASP A 741 20.88 -25.68 30.62
CA ASP A 741 19.58 -26.30 30.94
C ASP A 741 18.72 -25.39 31.82
N GLN A 742 19.29 -24.60 32.73
CA GLN A 742 18.50 -23.69 33.58
C GLN A 742 17.92 -22.50 32.80
N ILE A 743 18.63 -22.02 31.77
CA ILE A 743 18.19 -20.92 30.92
C ILE A 743 17.16 -21.43 29.90
N GLY A 744 17.38 -22.62 29.33
CA GLY A 744 16.40 -23.32 28.51
C GLY A 744 15.10 -23.55 29.29
N ASP A 745 15.19 -24.00 30.53
CA ASP A 745 14.03 -24.22 31.40
C ASP A 745 13.35 -22.91 31.82
N MET A 746 14.08 -21.82 32.06
CA MET A 746 13.49 -20.51 32.41
C MET A 746 12.82 -19.80 31.23
N ILE A 747 13.40 -19.90 30.03
CA ILE A 747 12.79 -19.37 28.80
C ILE A 747 11.61 -20.26 28.40
N ASN A 748 11.71 -21.58 28.56
CA ASN A 748 10.58 -22.49 28.40
C ASN A 748 9.50 -22.21 29.44
N GLU A 749 9.79 -21.89 30.70
CA GLU A 749 8.76 -21.62 31.71
C GLU A 749 8.06 -20.26 31.47
N GLY A 750 8.79 -19.24 31.00
CA GLY A 750 8.24 -17.93 30.64
C GLY A 750 7.52 -17.87 29.28
N LEU A 751 7.92 -18.71 28.32
CA LEU A 751 7.36 -18.76 26.96
C LEU A 751 6.53 -20.03 26.68
N SER A 752 6.42 -20.99 27.61
CA SER A 752 5.59 -22.20 27.47
C SER A 752 4.10 -21.89 27.37
N ASN A 753 3.68 -20.70 27.80
CA ASN A 753 2.32 -20.20 27.61
C ASN A 753 2.14 -19.49 26.25
N ILE A 754 3.22 -19.29 25.49
CA ILE A 754 3.22 -18.69 24.15
C ILE A 754 3.37 -19.83 23.13
N GLN A 755 2.25 -20.43 22.75
CA GLN A 755 2.20 -21.38 21.63
C GLN A 755 2.44 -20.62 20.33
N VAL A 756 3.35 -21.03 19.45
CA VAL A 756 3.63 -20.36 18.16
C VAL A 756 3.57 -21.34 17.00
N THR A 757 2.51 -21.23 16.20
CA THR A 757 2.24 -22.13 15.07
C THR A 757 3.03 -21.72 13.81
N GLU A 758 3.87 -22.58 13.26
CA GLU A 758 4.32 -22.42 11.86
C GLU A 758 3.15 -22.79 10.93
N GLY A 759 2.93 -22.00 9.85
CA GLY A 759 1.94 -22.34 8.83
C GLY A 759 0.96 -21.25 8.44
N SER A 760 0.83 -20.15 9.19
CA SER A 760 0.20 -18.96 8.60
C SER A 760 1.14 -18.35 7.58
N ALA A 761 0.58 -17.84 6.49
CA ALA A 761 1.29 -16.98 5.56
C ALA A 761 1.53 -15.59 6.19
N GLY A 762 2.06 -15.57 7.42
CA GLY A 762 2.15 -14.38 8.25
C GLY A 762 2.98 -14.53 9.52
N ALA A 763 3.60 -15.67 9.83
CA ALA A 763 4.46 -15.73 11.02
C ALA A 763 5.60 -14.71 10.87
N ILE A 764 5.58 -13.64 11.69
CA ILE A 764 6.81 -12.93 12.06
C ILE A 764 7.77 -14.04 12.50
N GLU A 765 8.93 -14.11 11.84
CA GLU A 765 9.95 -15.08 12.20
C GLU A 765 10.21 -14.96 13.71
N TRP A 766 10.24 -16.08 14.45
CA TRP A 766 10.58 -16.05 15.88
C TRP A 766 11.84 -15.23 16.16
N VAL A 767 12.79 -15.19 15.22
CA VAL A 767 13.96 -14.30 15.26
C VAL A 767 13.56 -12.83 15.35
N MET A 768 12.60 -12.36 14.56
CA MET A 768 12.07 -10.99 14.66
C MET A 768 11.31 -10.76 15.98
N LEU A 769 10.55 -11.72 16.49
CA LEU A 769 9.90 -11.64 17.82
C LEU A 769 10.91 -11.64 18.98
N ILE A 770 11.99 -12.40 18.86
CA ILE A 770 13.06 -12.44 19.86
C ILE A 770 13.97 -11.20 19.72
N MET A 771 14.24 -10.72 18.51
CA MET A 771 14.93 -9.45 18.28
C MET A 771 14.13 -8.28 18.85
N LEU A 772 12.80 -8.28 18.68
CA LEU A 772 11.88 -7.39 19.38
C LEU A 772 12.10 -7.50 20.90
N GLY A 773 12.00 -8.71 21.48
CA GLY A 773 12.27 -9.00 22.90
C GLY A 773 13.62 -8.49 23.44
N LEU A 774 14.70 -8.68 22.67
CA LEU A 774 16.06 -8.30 23.05
C LEU A 774 16.31 -6.79 22.94
N ILE A 775 15.73 -6.14 21.93
CA ILE A 775 15.73 -4.68 21.79
C ILE A 775 14.93 -4.04 22.95
N PHE A 776 13.83 -4.66 23.38
CA PHE A 776 13.05 -4.25 24.56
C PHE A 776 13.87 -4.33 25.85
N ALA A 777 14.57 -5.44 26.09
CA ALA A 777 15.44 -5.63 27.25
C ALA A 777 16.57 -4.58 27.33
N HIS A 778 17.21 -4.29 26.19
CA HIS A 778 18.30 -3.32 26.11
C HIS A 778 17.84 -1.87 26.40
N ARG A 779 16.63 -1.50 25.96
CA ARG A 779 16.08 -0.15 26.19
C ARG A 779 15.56 0.08 27.60
N GLN A 780 14.91 -0.91 28.23
CA GLN A 780 14.53 -0.82 29.65
C GLN A 780 15.75 -0.64 30.57
N TYR A 781 16.85 -1.34 30.28
CA TYR A 781 18.12 -1.20 31.00
C TYR A 781 18.69 0.24 30.92
N ARG A 782 18.55 0.92 29.75
CA ARG A 782 18.98 2.32 29.59
C ARG A 782 18.02 3.34 30.19
N ALA A 783 16.71 3.08 30.15
CA ALA A 783 15.68 3.96 30.72
C ALA A 783 15.76 4.05 32.26
N GLY A 784 16.32 3.02 32.92
CA GLY A 784 16.63 3.02 34.35
C GLY A 784 17.66 4.07 34.81
N VAL A 785 18.29 4.82 33.89
CA VAL A 785 19.36 5.79 34.18
C VAL A 785 18.92 7.27 34.01
N VAL A 786 17.66 7.56 33.66
CA VAL A 786 17.17 8.96 33.55
C VAL A 786 15.84 9.14 34.31
N PRO A 787 15.69 10.16 35.17
CA PRO A 787 14.51 10.27 36.03
C PRO A 787 13.28 10.76 35.24
N VAL A 788 12.27 9.90 35.11
CA VAL A 788 10.94 10.21 34.57
C VAL A 788 10.16 11.08 35.56
N ARG A 789 9.62 12.21 35.09
CA ARG A 789 8.73 13.09 35.86
C ARG A 789 7.28 12.62 35.65
N VAL A 790 6.74 11.89 36.63
CA VAL A 790 5.33 11.44 36.65
C VAL A 790 4.39 12.63 36.83
N ARG A 791 3.39 12.80 35.96
CA ARG A 791 2.27 13.73 36.14
C ARG A 791 1.14 12.98 36.86
N ARG A 792 0.87 13.34 38.12
CA ARG A 792 -0.27 12.84 38.91
C ARG A 792 -1.59 13.28 38.28
N SER A 793 -2.48 12.33 38.03
CA SER A 793 -3.91 12.56 37.82
C SER A 793 -4.62 12.68 39.17
N ASP A 794 -5.00 13.88 39.59
CA ASP A 794 -5.95 14.04 40.70
C ASP A 794 -7.35 14.27 40.11
N ARG A 795 -8.13 13.17 40.02
CA ARG A 795 -9.60 13.24 40.02
C ARG A 795 -10.04 13.54 41.45
N GLY A 796 -10.39 14.79 41.72
CA GLY A 796 -11.07 15.18 42.95
C GLY A 796 -12.58 15.07 42.79
N ALA A 797 -13.17 14.04 43.41
CA ALA A 797 -14.58 14.06 43.78
C ALA A 797 -14.80 15.09 44.91
N ARG A 798 -15.84 15.93 44.80
CA ARG A 798 -16.72 16.34 45.91
C ARG A 798 -17.90 17.17 45.41
N ASP A 799 -19.05 16.72 45.90
CA ASP A 799 -20.41 17.27 45.99
C ASP A 799 -21.26 17.42 44.72
#